data_AF-A0A929CTK1-F1
#
_entry.id   AF-A0A929CTK1-F1
#
_cell.length_a   1.000
_cell.length_b   1.000
_cell.length_c   1.000
_cell.angle_alpha   90.00
_cell.angle_beta   90.00
_cell.angle_gamma   90.00
#
_symmetry.space_group_name_H-M   'P 1'
#
loop_
_entity.id
_entity.type
_entity.pdbx_description
1 polymer ?
#
loop_
_entity_poly.entity_id
_entity_poly.type
_entity_poly.pdbx_seq_one_letter_code
_entity_poly.pdbx_strand_id
1 'polypeptide(L)'
;MKPNMFLISFFLIFFQCIVFAQPIDFKTAEKTAIHFYLRQYNCFEREIHPEEIQIKESFSIKHKGVEVLYIFNISPGGFVIIPSEKAIEPVLGYAFKGKYNPEKATANFSNWIQTYKNKVNYLKQNQIKAKKILNNKWDDLLHGEYSINPNIKSTKDIDPLVTAIWDQGFPYNIYCPEEPALPGVYCLVGPVGVAMGQIMYYWRYPLTGTGSISYFNYPYGTIYVNFGETNYEWEGMSDAIDYNNPLPIALLLFHCAASVETNFSIYGSGAYSSDVPNALNNYFGYDGSCEYLQRTFYQLSVWKQMLKDDLDNLRPVYYSGQSLDEGHAFVIDGYQESGDDYFHINFGWSGYMNGWYLITDAGGFTSQQAMVRNIYPGSGYPYYCQELDTITFLSGTIDDGSGNTFNYQDNTNCNWLLAPQGNNDSVSGIIINFSDFHTEPVNDVVSIYNGPTNNYPLLGSFSGSTLPPQIISSSDEVLINFSTTGAVTESGWLLTYESVYPVFCGQLQTYTAATDTISDGSGQFNYQNSSQCLWLIVPPGGDELTFYFTSFETEEENDIVKLYDASNNQLLAEYSGFYTPGNLPPPVISPSGEMFISFQTDIINNGPGWEGIYVSGTWLPQPQTITIIDSIYSLNIIWNMPDTLNSGCSFLGFNLYRNGTQLNTSLYPDTTFIDIVSPGEWEYCVTAVYVEGESNPVCASIVIPCYGTLELNITDSISGQGIEGITVVIGDTNVISGPNGYCLMMLPEGTFNISVNATGYEPLISSVTILCSQTTNIDLILIPLLPPPSNFDAEILDETTVYCTWNPADTTGLLYNLLGYNVYRNDTLLNTSLLIGTFYYDFTYYEGYHEYCVTSVYEVSESLKVCDEVFPETGNLDGYVHNIYTYIPVDGAIVSLGVYSDTTDASGYFYISDIIEGSYEIEVTAENYYPLPSGMYIDILEGSTTTTYIPLGPLYLNPPINLQFEVLNSGEGVKLFWSPPLPNPWIIDGYNVFRRPEGIGGFEKINEELVTDTFYVDAESPIASHTEFYITTYYNAGESQASNIILVIIPGINKLPEPVIKVFPNPAQEKLYIIFPESISQNQCMLNLYNSKGENSLTKIVKPDGNNLIILDLMNLEKAVYLLNIRTHDINIAKKIIIQ
;
A
#
# COMPACT_ATOMS: atom_id res chain seq x y z
N MET A 1 0.71 61.29 -67.72
CA MET A 1 -0.06 60.20 -67.10
C MET A 1 0.78 59.59 -66.00
N LYS A 2 0.36 59.73 -64.73
CA LYS A 2 0.65 58.82 -63.60
C LYS A 2 -0.27 57.57 -63.73
N PRO A 3 -0.27 56.52 -62.85
CA PRO A 3 0.54 56.20 -61.65
C PRO A 3 0.95 54.69 -61.41
N ASN A 4 1.85 54.49 -60.43
CA ASN A 4 1.93 53.55 -59.27
C ASN A 4 1.69 52.01 -59.27
N MET A 5 2.46 51.39 -58.33
CA MET A 5 2.15 50.28 -57.37
C MET A 5 2.26 48.82 -57.88
N PHE A 6 2.82 47.81 -57.18
CA PHE A 6 2.94 47.50 -55.74
C PHE A 6 4.13 46.54 -55.42
N LEU A 7 4.56 46.52 -54.14
CA LEU A 7 5.49 45.61 -53.45
C LEU A 7 5.29 44.11 -53.74
N ILE A 8 6.38 43.32 -53.72
CA ILE A 8 6.56 42.15 -52.81
C ILE A 8 8.06 42.00 -52.48
N SER A 9 8.42 42.30 -51.23
CA SER A 9 9.62 41.80 -50.57
C SER A 9 9.35 40.39 -50.07
N PHE A 10 10.20 39.40 -50.35
CA PHE A 10 10.27 38.21 -49.51
C PHE A 10 11.72 37.78 -49.27
N PHE A 11 12.09 37.95 -48.01
CA PHE A 11 13.24 37.48 -47.27
C PHE A 11 13.86 36.17 -47.80
N LEU A 12 15.12 36.25 -48.29
CA LEU A 12 16.06 35.14 -48.28
C LEU A 12 16.58 35.01 -46.83
N ILE A 13 15.84 34.29 -45.98
CA ILE A 13 16.36 33.85 -44.69
C ILE A 13 17.47 32.84 -44.99
N PHE A 14 18.71 33.24 -44.67
CA PHE A 14 19.81 32.32 -44.43
C PHE A 14 19.31 31.22 -43.47
N PHE A 15 19.06 30.02 -43.99
CA PHE A 15 18.93 28.83 -43.16
C PHE A 15 20.35 28.48 -42.66
N GLN A 16 20.81 29.26 -41.69
CA GLN A 16 21.93 28.88 -40.85
C GLN A 16 21.42 27.77 -39.94
N CYS A 17 21.52 26.52 -40.39
CA CYS A 17 21.62 25.37 -39.49
C CYS A 17 22.90 25.56 -38.66
N ILE A 18 22.80 26.33 -37.59
CA ILE A 18 23.78 26.32 -36.51
C ILE A 18 23.21 25.36 -35.46
N VAL A 19 23.38 24.06 -35.71
CA VAL A 19 23.32 23.05 -34.67
C VAL A 19 24.77 22.65 -34.42
N PHE A 20 25.37 23.11 -33.31
CA PHE A 20 26.67 22.57 -32.90
C PHE A 20 26.71 22.32 -31.39
N ALA A 21 25.84 21.41 -30.95
CA ALA A 21 26.26 20.31 -30.08
C ALA A 21 26.68 19.13 -30.97
N GLN A 22 27.47 18.17 -30.48
CA GLN A 22 27.95 17.03 -31.27
C GLN A 22 27.22 15.77 -30.80
N PRO A 23 25.96 15.56 -31.26
CA PRO A 23 25.15 14.47 -30.78
C PRO A 23 25.77 13.12 -31.13
N ILE A 24 25.61 12.17 -30.23
CA ILE A 24 25.91 10.76 -30.42
C ILE A 24 24.60 10.06 -30.77
N ASP A 25 24.56 9.45 -31.96
CA ASP A 25 23.44 8.59 -32.33
C ASP A 25 23.47 7.26 -31.57
N PHE A 26 22.30 6.63 -31.48
CA PHE A 26 22.12 5.37 -30.77
C PHE A 26 23.13 4.28 -31.17
N LYS A 27 23.41 4.12 -32.48
CA LYS A 27 24.30 3.07 -32.98
C LYS A 27 25.76 3.30 -32.60
N THR A 28 26.16 4.57 -32.55
CA THR A 28 27.48 4.99 -32.08
C THR A 28 27.61 4.75 -30.58
N ALA A 29 26.56 5.04 -29.80
CA ALA A 29 26.51 4.74 -28.37
C ALA A 29 26.57 3.24 -28.09
N GLU A 30 25.78 2.45 -28.80
CA GLU A 30 25.73 0.98 -28.70
C GLU A 30 27.11 0.36 -28.95
N LYS A 31 27.75 0.78 -30.04
CA LYS A 31 29.11 0.34 -30.40
C LYS A 31 30.13 0.71 -29.31
N THR A 32 30.05 1.94 -28.79
CA THR A 32 30.92 2.42 -27.70
C THR A 32 30.75 1.58 -26.45
N ALA A 33 29.50 1.25 -26.08
CA ALA A 33 29.19 0.43 -24.91
C ALA A 33 29.80 -0.97 -24.99
N ILE A 34 29.62 -1.67 -26.12
CA ILE A 34 30.18 -3.03 -26.31
C ILE A 34 31.70 -3.01 -26.22
N HIS A 35 32.33 -2.05 -26.90
CA HIS A 35 33.78 -1.94 -26.94
C HIS A 35 34.39 -1.64 -25.57
N PHE A 36 33.76 -0.72 -24.83
CA PHE A 36 34.17 -0.39 -23.48
C PHE A 36 33.99 -1.58 -22.54
N TYR A 37 32.82 -2.22 -22.57
CA TYR A 37 32.52 -3.37 -21.72
C TYR A 37 33.51 -4.52 -21.98
N LEU A 38 33.76 -4.88 -23.24
CA LEU A 38 34.75 -5.90 -23.60
C LEU A 38 36.13 -5.59 -23.04
N ARG A 39 36.57 -4.33 -23.19
CA ARG A 39 37.87 -3.88 -22.68
C ARG A 39 37.94 -4.05 -21.16
N GLN A 40 36.93 -3.60 -20.42
CA GLN A 40 36.94 -3.67 -18.96
C GLN A 40 36.74 -5.10 -18.44
N TYR A 41 35.80 -5.88 -19.00
CA TYR A 41 35.55 -7.26 -18.57
C TYR A 41 36.80 -8.14 -18.76
N ASN A 42 37.48 -8.01 -19.90
CA ASN A 42 38.74 -8.72 -20.16
C ASN A 42 39.91 -8.29 -19.27
N CYS A 43 39.83 -7.10 -18.66
CA CYS A 43 40.83 -6.62 -17.71
C CYS A 43 40.57 -7.11 -16.28
N PHE A 44 39.31 -7.20 -15.86
CA PHE A 44 38.94 -7.34 -14.44
C PHE A 44 38.28 -8.67 -14.07
N GLU A 45 37.64 -9.35 -15.02
CA GLU A 45 36.89 -10.58 -14.77
C GLU A 45 37.64 -11.77 -15.38
N ARG A 46 37.25 -12.17 -16.59
CA ARG A 46 37.86 -13.26 -17.35
C ARG A 46 37.83 -12.93 -18.83
N GLU A 47 38.62 -13.66 -19.62
CA GLU A 47 38.59 -13.52 -21.07
C GLU A 47 37.18 -13.85 -21.62
N ILE A 48 36.60 -12.90 -22.34
CA ILE A 48 35.33 -12.99 -23.06
C ILE A 48 35.54 -12.45 -24.48
N HIS A 49 35.05 -13.20 -25.46
CA HIS A 49 35.12 -12.78 -26.85
C HIS A 49 33.90 -11.93 -27.24
N PRO A 50 34.02 -11.03 -28.24
CA PRO A 50 32.90 -10.21 -28.71
C PRO A 50 31.63 -10.98 -29.07
N GLU A 51 31.76 -12.24 -29.52
CA GLU A 51 30.62 -13.09 -29.89
C GLU A 51 29.81 -13.61 -28.67
N GLU A 52 30.40 -13.55 -27.48
CA GLU A 52 29.78 -13.98 -26.23
C GLU A 52 29.01 -12.85 -25.52
N ILE A 53 29.13 -11.61 -26.01
CA ILE A 53 28.47 -10.44 -25.45
C ILE A 53 27.26 -10.06 -26.28
N GLN A 54 26.13 -9.82 -25.61
CA GLN A 54 24.90 -9.35 -26.25
C GLN A 54 24.27 -8.22 -25.45
N ILE A 55 23.81 -7.18 -26.14
CA ILE A 55 22.87 -6.22 -25.57
C ILE A 55 21.50 -6.89 -25.51
N LYS A 56 20.94 -7.02 -24.30
CA LYS A 56 19.62 -7.61 -24.08
C LYS A 56 18.52 -6.56 -24.18
N GLU A 57 18.76 -5.39 -23.59
CA GLU A 57 17.81 -4.29 -23.55
C GLU A 57 18.58 -2.98 -23.73
N SER A 58 17.94 -2.02 -24.38
CA SER A 58 18.51 -0.71 -24.65
C SER A 58 17.49 0.38 -24.40
N PHE A 59 17.89 1.42 -23.69
CA PHE A 59 17.00 2.49 -23.26
C PHE A 59 17.54 3.82 -23.76
N SER A 60 16.67 4.61 -24.37
CA SER A 60 16.96 5.99 -24.78
C SER A 60 16.26 6.95 -23.84
N ILE A 61 17.01 7.61 -22.97
CA ILE A 61 16.45 8.56 -22.02
C ILE A 61 16.35 9.94 -22.68
N LYS A 62 15.14 10.51 -22.66
CA LYS A 62 14.82 11.80 -23.30
C LYS A 62 14.36 12.85 -22.29
N HIS A 63 14.55 14.12 -22.64
CA HIS A 63 13.96 15.27 -21.93
C HIS A 63 13.48 16.30 -22.94
N LYS A 64 12.20 16.69 -22.88
CA LYS A 64 11.56 17.59 -23.86
C LYS A 64 11.80 17.16 -25.32
N GLY A 65 11.70 15.85 -25.58
CA GLY A 65 11.94 15.26 -26.90
C GLY A 65 13.40 15.09 -27.30
N VAL A 66 14.36 15.53 -26.49
CA VAL A 66 15.80 15.50 -26.78
C VAL A 66 16.48 14.31 -26.10
N GLU A 67 17.29 13.55 -26.83
CA GLU A 67 18.12 12.45 -26.28
C GLU A 67 19.18 13.00 -25.32
N VAL A 68 19.32 12.34 -24.17
CA VAL A 68 20.18 12.77 -23.04
C VAL A 68 21.26 11.71 -22.75
N LEU A 69 20.86 10.45 -22.61
CA LEU A 69 21.76 9.33 -22.44
C LEU A 69 21.10 8.04 -22.91
N TYR A 70 21.94 7.04 -23.12
CA TYR A 70 21.58 5.68 -23.48
C TYR A 70 22.05 4.73 -22.38
N ILE A 71 21.24 3.74 -22.06
CA ILE A 71 21.60 2.67 -21.12
C ILE A 71 21.45 1.35 -21.85
N PHE A 72 22.48 0.51 -21.78
CA PHE A 72 22.50 -0.81 -22.41
C PHE A 72 22.67 -1.88 -21.34
N ASN A 73 21.70 -2.78 -21.21
CA ASN A 73 21.85 -3.99 -20.39
C ASN A 73 22.57 -5.06 -21.20
N ILE A 74 23.61 -5.65 -20.59
CA ILE A 74 24.55 -6.53 -21.27
C ILE A 74 24.46 -7.95 -20.67
N SER A 75 24.61 -8.96 -21.53
CA SER A 75 24.73 -10.37 -21.15
C SER A 75 26.20 -10.80 -21.30
N PRO A 76 26.78 -11.56 -20.33
CA PRO A 76 26.10 -12.34 -19.28
C PRO A 76 25.55 -11.54 -18.08
N GLY A 77 25.91 -10.26 -17.90
CA GLY A 77 25.32 -9.41 -16.87
C GLY A 77 25.83 -7.96 -16.91
N GLY A 78 25.14 -7.05 -16.23
CA GLY A 78 25.56 -5.66 -16.06
C GLY A 78 24.94 -4.67 -17.03
N PHE A 79 25.43 -3.44 -16.97
CA PHE A 79 24.96 -2.31 -17.79
C PHE A 79 26.09 -1.36 -18.16
N VAL A 80 25.87 -0.53 -19.19
CA VAL A 80 26.75 0.60 -19.56
C VAL A 80 25.91 1.83 -19.87
N ILE A 81 26.30 2.98 -19.32
CA ILE A 81 25.64 4.27 -19.51
C ILE A 81 26.49 5.18 -20.41
N ILE A 82 25.92 5.59 -21.55
CA ILE A 82 26.57 6.41 -22.57
C ILE A 82 25.81 7.73 -22.72
N PRO A 83 26.46 8.91 -22.65
CA PRO A 83 25.76 10.19 -22.86
C PRO A 83 25.44 10.41 -24.34
N SER A 84 24.44 11.26 -24.62
CA SER A 84 24.06 11.62 -25.99
C SER A 84 24.95 12.70 -26.64
N GLU A 85 26.00 13.18 -25.97
CA GLU A 85 26.83 14.30 -26.44
C GLU A 85 28.34 14.03 -26.31
N LYS A 86 29.11 14.26 -27.38
CA LYS A 86 30.58 14.09 -27.38
C LYS A 86 31.33 14.99 -26.39
N ALA A 87 30.69 16.07 -25.93
CA ALA A 87 31.28 17.00 -24.97
C ALA A 87 31.27 16.46 -23.52
N ILE A 88 30.78 15.24 -23.32
CA ILE A 88 30.75 14.51 -22.05
C ILE A 88 31.69 13.29 -22.16
N GLU A 89 32.16 12.77 -21.03
CA GLU A 89 32.93 11.52 -21.00
C GLU A 89 32.16 10.35 -21.62
N PRO A 90 32.80 9.50 -22.46
CA PRO A 90 32.10 8.49 -23.24
C PRO A 90 31.30 7.47 -22.42
N VAL A 91 31.77 7.14 -21.22
CA VAL A 91 31.10 6.19 -20.33
C VAL A 91 30.94 6.83 -18.96
N LEU A 92 29.68 7.07 -18.59
CA LEU A 92 29.31 7.74 -17.33
C LEU A 92 29.32 6.79 -16.14
N GLY A 93 28.97 5.54 -16.39
CA GLY A 93 29.06 4.46 -15.43
C GLY A 93 28.74 3.11 -16.05
N TYR A 94 29.14 2.03 -15.37
CA TYR A 94 28.93 0.67 -15.82
C TYR A 94 29.00 -0.34 -14.67
N ALA A 95 28.53 -1.55 -14.92
CA ALA A 95 28.71 -2.68 -14.00
C ALA A 95 28.83 -3.99 -14.77
N PHE A 96 29.44 -5.01 -14.16
CA PHE A 96 29.47 -6.39 -14.69
C PHE A 96 28.33 -7.26 -14.17
N LYS A 97 27.62 -6.80 -13.13
CA LYS A 97 26.48 -7.47 -12.48
C LYS A 97 25.30 -6.51 -12.41
N GLY A 98 24.11 -7.07 -12.20
CA GLY A 98 22.86 -6.30 -12.17
C GLY A 98 22.37 -5.87 -13.56
N LYS A 99 21.35 -5.02 -13.58
CA LYS A 99 20.79 -4.42 -14.80
C LYS A 99 20.03 -3.14 -14.47
N TYR A 100 19.89 -2.25 -15.45
CA TYR A 100 18.95 -1.14 -15.36
C TYR A 100 17.52 -1.66 -15.57
N ASN A 101 16.58 -1.24 -14.73
CA ASN A 101 15.17 -1.55 -14.86
C ASN A 101 14.35 -0.26 -14.60
N PRO A 102 13.71 0.33 -15.62
CA PRO A 102 12.98 1.58 -15.47
C PRO A 102 11.84 1.50 -14.44
N GLU A 103 11.26 0.32 -14.21
CA GLU A 103 10.18 0.13 -13.23
C GLU A 103 10.67 0.13 -11.78
N LYS A 104 11.97 -0.11 -11.56
CA LYS A 104 12.63 -0.03 -10.24
C LYS A 104 13.29 1.34 -9.99
N ALA A 105 13.10 2.30 -10.88
CA ALA A 105 13.68 3.62 -10.74
C ALA A 105 13.07 4.36 -9.54
N THR A 106 13.88 4.54 -8.49
CA THR A 106 13.50 5.37 -7.33
C THR A 106 13.35 6.84 -7.72
N ALA A 107 12.68 7.63 -6.87
CA ALA A 107 12.63 9.10 -7.03
C ALA A 107 14.05 9.70 -7.14
N ASN A 108 14.98 9.20 -6.33
CA ASN A 108 16.37 9.61 -6.29
C ASN A 108 17.09 9.29 -7.61
N PHE A 109 16.81 8.12 -8.21
CA PHE A 109 17.29 7.78 -9.56
C PHE A 109 16.68 8.68 -10.65
N SER A 110 15.41 9.06 -10.52
CA SER A 110 14.76 9.96 -11.48
C SER A 110 15.36 11.37 -11.44
N ASN A 111 15.66 11.88 -10.24
CA ASN A 111 16.37 13.13 -10.00
C ASN A 111 17.83 13.07 -10.49
N TRP A 112 18.48 11.92 -10.32
CA TRP A 112 19.79 11.62 -10.89
C TRP A 112 19.79 11.80 -12.42
N ILE A 113 18.83 11.18 -13.10
CA ILE A 113 18.64 11.35 -14.56
C ILE A 113 18.38 12.83 -14.90
N GLN A 114 17.62 13.56 -14.08
CA GLN A 114 17.33 14.99 -14.29
C GLN A 114 18.59 15.87 -14.30
N THR A 115 19.61 15.51 -13.52
CA THR A 115 20.90 16.21 -13.55
C THR A 115 21.60 16.09 -14.91
N TYR A 116 21.64 14.89 -15.49
CA TYR A 116 22.18 14.70 -16.84
C TYR A 116 21.34 15.40 -17.91
N LYS A 117 20.01 15.41 -17.77
CA LYS A 117 19.09 16.14 -18.66
C LYS A 117 19.45 17.63 -18.71
N ASN A 118 19.68 18.24 -17.55
CA ASN A 118 20.06 19.65 -17.44
C ASN A 118 21.46 19.93 -18.01
N LYS A 119 22.43 19.04 -17.78
CA LYS A 119 23.80 19.15 -18.32
C LYS A 119 23.82 19.09 -19.85
N VAL A 120 23.10 18.15 -20.46
CA VAL A 120 22.97 18.04 -21.92
C VAL A 120 22.27 19.26 -22.51
N ASN A 121 21.19 19.74 -21.88
CA ASN A 121 20.52 20.97 -22.28
C ASN A 121 21.45 22.19 -22.23
N TYR A 122 22.25 22.33 -21.17
CA TYR A 122 23.21 23.41 -21.03
C TYR A 122 24.26 23.39 -22.14
N LEU A 123 24.83 22.21 -22.46
CA LEU A 123 25.78 22.05 -23.56
C LEU A 123 25.17 22.43 -24.92
N LYS A 124 23.91 22.05 -25.16
CA LYS A 124 23.16 22.36 -26.38
C LYS A 124 22.85 23.85 -26.51
N GLN A 125 22.29 24.46 -25.46
CA GLN A 125 21.95 25.89 -25.43
C GLN A 125 23.19 26.78 -25.62
N ASN A 126 24.32 26.39 -25.04
CA ASN A 126 25.57 27.17 -25.09
C ASN A 126 26.51 26.76 -26.23
N GLN A 127 26.10 25.83 -27.11
CA GLN A 127 26.88 25.36 -28.26
C GLN A 127 28.30 24.91 -27.90
N ILE A 128 28.43 24.20 -26.76
CA ILE A 128 29.73 23.79 -26.22
C ILE A 128 30.25 22.59 -26.99
N LYS A 129 31.43 22.74 -27.60
CA LYS A 129 32.10 21.66 -28.34
C LYS A 129 32.93 20.76 -27.44
N ALA A 130 33.06 19.49 -27.84
CA ALA A 130 33.93 18.55 -27.17
C ALA A 130 35.39 19.02 -27.20
N LYS A 131 36.04 18.99 -26.03
CA LYS A 131 37.48 19.24 -25.93
C LYS A 131 38.25 18.18 -26.73
N LYS A 132 39.44 18.52 -27.25
CA LYS A 132 40.28 17.59 -28.02
C LYS A 132 40.52 16.27 -27.29
N ILE A 133 40.71 16.31 -25.98
CA ILE A 133 40.91 15.12 -25.15
C ILE A 133 39.69 14.18 -25.17
N LEU A 134 38.47 14.72 -25.08
CA LEU A 134 37.24 13.94 -25.14
C LEU A 134 37.03 13.35 -26.54
N ASN A 135 37.26 14.12 -27.60
CA ASN A 135 37.19 13.59 -28.96
C ASN A 135 38.15 12.41 -29.16
N ASN A 136 39.39 12.50 -28.64
CA ASN A 136 40.34 11.40 -28.72
C ASN A 136 39.86 10.14 -27.97
N LYS A 137 39.21 10.29 -26.80
CA LYS A 137 38.65 9.16 -26.04
C LYS A 137 37.49 8.49 -26.78
N TRP A 138 36.59 9.28 -27.35
CA TRP A 138 35.52 8.78 -28.21
C TRP A 138 36.07 8.02 -29.43
N ASP A 139 37.08 8.59 -30.10
CA ASP A 139 37.71 7.95 -31.26
C ASP A 139 38.47 6.67 -30.87
N ASP A 140 39.14 6.63 -29.71
CA ASP A 140 39.79 5.43 -29.16
C ASP A 140 38.77 4.31 -28.91
N LEU A 141 37.65 4.61 -28.26
CA LEU A 141 36.62 3.60 -28.03
C LEU A 141 35.94 3.15 -29.33
N LEU A 142 35.76 4.02 -30.33
CA LEU A 142 35.08 3.67 -31.57
C LEU A 142 35.96 2.93 -32.58
N HIS A 143 37.28 3.18 -32.57
CA HIS A 143 38.22 2.78 -33.61
C HIS A 143 39.50 2.10 -33.10
N GLY A 144 39.76 2.11 -31.79
CA GLY A 144 40.89 1.42 -31.18
C GLY A 144 40.78 -0.10 -31.25
N GLU A 145 41.90 -0.80 -31.10
CA GLU A 145 41.91 -2.26 -30.98
C GLU A 145 41.35 -2.66 -29.61
N TYR A 146 40.38 -3.58 -29.54
CA TYR A 146 39.95 -4.23 -28.27
C TYR A 146 40.99 -5.23 -27.75
N SER A 147 42.20 -5.19 -28.31
CA SER A 147 43.27 -6.16 -28.10
C SER A 147 43.57 -6.28 -26.60
N ILE A 148 43.40 -7.51 -26.13
CA ILE A 148 43.74 -8.04 -24.80
C ILE A 148 45.09 -7.47 -24.39
N ASN A 149 45.10 -6.47 -23.50
CA ASN A 149 46.31 -6.09 -22.79
C ASN A 149 46.14 -6.54 -21.35
N PRO A 150 46.57 -7.77 -21.01
CA PRO A 150 46.39 -8.36 -19.68
C PRO A 150 47.24 -7.66 -18.61
N ASN A 151 47.95 -6.59 -18.96
CA ASN A 151 48.76 -5.76 -18.07
C ASN A 151 48.08 -4.41 -17.70
N ILE A 152 46.75 -4.26 -17.86
CA ILE A 152 46.03 -3.03 -17.51
C ILE A 152 45.48 -3.03 -16.07
N LYS A 153 45.16 -4.20 -15.46
CA LYS A 153 44.83 -4.23 -14.03
C LYS A 153 46.08 -3.79 -13.26
N SER A 154 46.02 -2.59 -12.69
CA SER A 154 47.05 -2.08 -11.81
C SER A 154 47.10 -3.03 -10.63
N THR A 155 48.29 -3.33 -10.09
CA THR A 155 48.39 -4.12 -8.83
C THR A 155 47.78 -3.38 -7.63
N LYS A 156 47.24 -2.17 -7.85
CA LYS A 156 46.56 -1.34 -6.87
C LYS A 156 45.04 -1.31 -7.03
N ASP A 157 44.48 -1.87 -8.09
CA ASP A 157 43.01 -1.86 -8.26
C ASP A 157 42.35 -2.63 -7.11
N ILE A 158 41.27 -2.06 -6.56
CA ILE A 158 40.53 -2.62 -5.43
C ILE A 158 39.14 -3.00 -5.93
N ASP A 159 38.84 -4.30 -5.91
CA ASP A 159 37.50 -4.83 -6.17
C ASP A 159 36.53 -4.40 -5.04
N PRO A 160 35.20 -4.36 -5.28
CA PRO A 160 34.24 -3.85 -4.30
C PRO A 160 34.37 -4.56 -2.95
N LEU A 161 34.67 -3.80 -1.91
CA LEU A 161 34.91 -4.29 -0.55
C LEU A 161 33.60 -4.61 0.19
N VAL A 162 32.52 -3.86 -0.08
CA VAL A 162 31.25 -4.02 0.65
C VAL A 162 30.33 -4.95 -0.11
N THR A 163 29.96 -6.06 0.51
CA THR A 163 29.04 -7.05 -0.06
C THR A 163 27.56 -6.71 0.19
N ALA A 164 27.27 -5.98 1.27
CA ALA A 164 25.91 -5.57 1.63
C ALA A 164 25.24 -4.70 0.55
N ILE A 165 24.10 -5.16 0.05
CA ILE A 165 23.22 -4.49 -0.90
C ILE A 165 21.91 -4.08 -0.22
N TRP A 166 22.00 -3.33 0.88
CA TRP A 166 20.85 -2.94 1.70
C TRP A 166 20.05 -1.75 1.13
N ASP A 167 18.89 -1.48 1.74
CA ASP A 167 17.94 -0.43 1.34
C ASP A 167 17.39 0.34 2.56
N GLN A 168 16.50 1.30 2.31
CA GLN A 168 15.95 2.21 3.32
C GLN A 168 14.51 1.88 3.73
N GLY A 169 13.76 1.18 2.88
CA GLY A 169 12.34 0.87 3.09
C GLY A 169 12.11 -0.41 3.89
N PHE A 170 10.86 -0.83 4.00
CA PHE A 170 10.53 -2.06 4.72
C PHE A 170 11.16 -3.30 4.05
N PRO A 171 11.74 -4.25 4.82
CA PRO A 171 11.76 -4.34 6.28
C PRO A 171 13.00 -3.71 6.96
N TYR A 172 13.89 -3.03 6.22
CA TYR A 172 15.07 -2.36 6.78
C TYR A 172 14.73 -1.28 7.82
N ASN A 173 13.53 -0.73 7.77
CA ASN A 173 13.06 0.36 8.63
C ASN A 173 12.06 -0.06 9.72
N ILE A 174 11.92 -1.35 10.04
CA ILE A 174 10.91 -1.81 11.01
C ILE A 174 11.11 -1.24 12.43
N TYR A 175 12.34 -0.81 12.78
CA TYR A 175 12.64 -0.11 14.03
C TYR A 175 12.52 1.41 13.95
N CYS A 176 12.35 1.97 12.75
CA CYS A 176 12.14 3.41 12.59
C CYS A 176 10.76 3.81 13.13
N PRO A 177 10.55 5.12 13.39
CA PRO A 177 9.26 5.57 13.91
C PRO A 177 8.11 5.24 12.95
N GLU A 178 7.03 4.70 13.50
CA GLU A 178 5.78 4.43 12.80
C GLU A 178 5.00 5.72 12.57
N GLU A 179 4.34 5.82 11.41
CA GLU A 179 3.48 6.95 11.06
C GLU A 179 2.21 6.96 11.93
N PRO A 180 2.01 7.98 12.79
CA PRO A 180 0.86 7.99 13.70
C PRO A 180 -0.49 7.92 13.00
N ALA A 181 -0.56 8.40 11.74
CA ALA A 181 -1.77 8.35 10.94
C ALA A 181 -1.95 7.05 10.15
N LEU A 182 -0.91 6.23 9.98
CA LEU A 182 -0.89 5.03 9.13
C LEU A 182 -0.20 3.87 9.86
N PRO A 183 -0.95 3.09 10.66
CA PRO A 183 -0.41 1.91 11.34
C PRO A 183 0.25 0.94 10.34
N GLY A 184 1.41 0.40 10.70
CA GLY A 184 2.21 -0.49 9.85
C GLY A 184 3.13 0.21 8.84
N VAL A 185 3.06 1.55 8.72
CA VAL A 185 3.95 2.32 7.84
C VAL A 185 5.05 2.98 8.66
N TYR A 186 6.31 2.65 8.36
CA TYR A 186 7.47 3.17 9.09
C TYR A 186 8.21 4.23 8.27
N CYS A 187 8.80 5.22 8.95
CA CYS A 187 9.72 6.19 8.35
C CYS A 187 10.86 5.47 7.63
N LEU A 188 11.39 6.03 6.54
CA LEU A 188 12.57 5.46 5.89
C LEU A 188 13.79 5.54 6.81
N VAL A 189 14.74 4.62 6.70
CA VAL A 189 16.03 4.70 7.46
C VAL A 189 16.77 6.00 7.15
N GLY A 190 16.76 6.42 5.88
CA GLY A 190 17.57 7.52 5.37
C GLY A 190 18.93 7.06 4.84
N PRO A 191 19.46 7.69 3.79
CA PRO A 191 20.66 7.21 3.10
C PRO A 191 21.93 7.29 3.96
N VAL A 192 21.96 8.21 4.93
CA VAL A 192 23.08 8.33 5.88
C VAL A 192 23.17 7.11 6.78
N GLY A 193 22.04 6.65 7.33
CA GLY A 193 21.98 5.45 8.17
C GLY A 193 22.37 4.19 7.40
N VAL A 194 21.89 4.05 6.16
CA VAL A 194 22.24 2.91 5.29
C VAL A 194 23.73 2.87 4.96
N ALA A 195 24.32 3.99 4.52
CA ALA A 195 25.74 4.02 4.20
C ALA A 195 26.64 3.74 5.43
N MET A 196 26.24 4.23 6.61
CA MET A 196 26.93 3.90 7.87
C MET A 196 26.81 2.40 8.19
N GLY A 197 25.60 1.83 8.14
CA GLY A 197 25.36 0.42 8.46
C GLY A 197 26.10 -0.53 7.54
N GLN A 198 26.15 -0.24 6.23
CA GLN A 198 26.92 -1.03 5.26
C GLN A 198 28.41 -1.08 5.59
N ILE A 199 29.00 0.06 5.97
CA ILE A 199 30.42 0.12 6.38
C ILE A 199 30.64 -0.59 7.72
N MET A 200 29.70 -0.46 8.66
CA MET A 200 29.79 -1.14 9.95
C MET A 200 29.67 -2.66 9.83
N TYR A 201 28.81 -3.15 8.93
CA TYR A 201 28.69 -4.57 8.59
C TYR A 201 29.95 -5.11 7.94
N TYR A 202 30.57 -4.36 7.02
CA TYR A 202 31.87 -4.72 6.48
C TYR A 202 32.88 -4.99 7.60
N TRP A 203 32.99 -4.08 8.58
CA TRP A 203 33.91 -4.28 9.69
C TRP A 203 33.46 -5.31 10.74
N ARG A 204 32.17 -5.68 10.77
CA ARG A 204 31.52 -6.43 11.87
C ARG A 204 31.85 -5.80 13.24
N TYR A 205 31.70 -4.48 13.34
CA TYR A 205 32.14 -3.71 14.50
C TYR A 205 31.21 -2.52 14.83
N PRO A 206 30.88 -2.29 16.13
CA PRO A 206 31.34 -3.02 17.33
C PRO A 206 30.43 -4.20 17.74
N LEU A 207 30.87 -5.09 18.64
CA LEU A 207 29.96 -6.07 19.28
C LEU A 207 28.89 -5.38 20.14
N THR A 208 29.26 -4.32 20.88
CA THR A 208 28.34 -3.56 21.72
C THR A 208 28.59 -2.07 21.50
N GLY A 209 27.53 -1.27 21.38
CA GLY A 209 27.64 0.18 21.30
C GLY A 209 28.05 0.82 22.63
N THR A 210 28.06 2.16 22.68
CA THR A 210 28.37 2.92 23.89
C THR A 210 27.45 4.12 24.03
N GLY A 211 26.98 4.40 25.26
CA GLY A 211 26.17 5.58 25.54
C GLY A 211 24.75 5.50 24.97
N SER A 212 24.07 6.65 24.93
CA SER A 212 22.69 6.77 24.49
C SER A 212 22.44 8.14 23.88
N ILE A 213 21.39 8.27 23.06
CA ILE A 213 20.92 9.54 22.50
C ILE A 213 19.42 9.73 22.74
N SER A 214 18.99 10.99 22.87
CA SER A 214 17.58 11.35 22.92
C SER A 214 17.33 12.70 22.26
N TYR A 215 16.40 12.77 21.32
CA TYR A 215 16.03 14.00 20.64
C TYR A 215 14.56 13.96 20.19
N PHE A 216 13.98 15.13 19.95
CA PHE A 216 12.60 15.22 19.47
C PHE A 216 12.56 15.24 17.94
N ASN A 217 11.74 14.39 17.35
CA ASN A 217 11.54 14.27 15.92
C ASN A 217 10.05 14.46 15.60
N TYR A 218 9.68 15.57 14.98
CA TYR A 218 8.28 15.87 14.68
C TYR A 218 7.85 15.20 13.36
N PRO A 219 6.62 14.63 13.25
CA PRO A 219 5.58 14.48 14.28
C PRO A 219 5.73 13.26 15.21
N TYR A 220 6.76 12.45 15.00
CA TYR A 220 6.95 11.11 15.60
C TYR A 220 7.28 11.07 17.10
N GLY A 221 7.55 12.22 17.73
CA GLY A 221 7.79 12.33 19.16
C GLY A 221 9.26 12.21 19.56
N THR A 222 9.54 11.68 20.74
CA THR A 222 10.93 11.55 21.24
C THR A 222 11.55 10.26 20.73
N ILE A 223 12.65 10.39 20.00
CA ILE A 223 13.53 9.27 19.65
C ILE A 223 14.49 9.06 20.81
N TYR A 224 14.61 7.81 21.28
CA TYR A 224 15.56 7.41 22.31
C TYR A 224 16.22 6.10 21.92
N VAL A 225 17.55 6.07 21.97
CA VAL A 225 18.34 4.86 21.68
C VAL A 225 19.44 4.72 22.72
N ASN A 226 19.60 3.52 23.26
CA ASN A 226 20.68 3.17 24.18
C ASN A 226 21.66 2.19 23.53
N PHE A 227 22.68 2.73 22.85
CA PHE A 227 23.71 1.94 22.18
C PHE A 227 24.51 1.08 23.17
N GLY A 228 24.73 1.56 24.40
CA GLY A 228 25.48 0.85 25.44
C GLY A 228 24.82 -0.41 25.99
N GLU A 229 23.53 -0.61 25.72
CA GLU A 229 22.78 -1.83 26.07
C GLU A 229 22.49 -2.72 24.85
N THR A 230 23.02 -2.36 23.68
CA THR A 230 22.74 -3.06 22.42
C THR A 230 23.94 -3.87 21.98
N ASN A 231 23.74 -5.18 21.84
CA ASN A 231 24.68 -6.06 21.15
C ASN A 231 24.27 -6.17 19.68
N TYR A 232 25.24 -6.02 18.78
CA TYR A 232 25.01 -6.15 17.34
C TYR A 232 25.27 -7.58 16.90
N GLU A 233 24.23 -8.22 16.41
CA GLU A 233 24.20 -9.63 16.04
C GLU A 233 24.68 -9.82 14.60
N TRP A 234 25.99 -9.65 14.34
CA TRP A 234 26.59 -9.69 12.99
C TRP A 234 26.32 -11.02 12.27
N GLU A 235 26.22 -12.11 13.04
CA GLU A 235 26.04 -13.48 12.61
C GLU A 235 24.63 -13.70 12.06
N GLY A 236 23.65 -12.89 12.49
CA GLY A 236 22.30 -12.83 11.94
C GLY A 236 22.14 -11.81 10.81
N MET A 237 23.21 -11.18 10.32
CA MET A 237 23.18 -10.25 9.20
C MET A 237 23.72 -10.88 7.91
N SER A 238 23.12 -10.49 6.78
CA SER A 238 23.41 -11.00 5.44
C SER A 238 23.58 -9.86 4.43
N ASP A 239 24.14 -10.18 3.25
CA ASP A 239 24.38 -9.21 2.18
C ASP A 239 23.08 -8.55 1.67
N ALA A 240 21.95 -9.26 1.70
CA ALA A 240 20.62 -8.73 1.44
C ALA A 240 19.70 -9.08 2.61
N ILE A 241 18.67 -8.28 2.86
CA ILE A 241 17.73 -8.57 3.96
C ILE A 241 16.97 -9.86 3.70
N ASP A 242 16.95 -10.73 4.70
CA ASP A 242 16.06 -11.87 4.76
C ASP A 242 14.76 -11.43 5.44
N TYR A 243 13.63 -11.61 4.78
CA TYR A 243 12.31 -11.27 5.32
C TYR A 243 11.93 -12.14 6.53
N ASN A 244 12.51 -13.33 6.66
CA ASN A 244 12.33 -14.19 7.83
C ASN A 244 13.28 -13.83 8.98
N ASN A 245 14.33 -13.05 8.72
CA ASN A 245 15.29 -12.57 9.73
C ASN A 245 15.71 -11.10 9.52
N PRO A 246 14.77 -10.13 9.53
CA PRO A 246 15.08 -8.75 9.18
C PRO A 246 15.67 -7.94 10.35
N LEU A 247 15.47 -8.41 11.58
CA LEU A 247 15.69 -7.60 12.80
C LEU A 247 17.15 -7.19 13.02
N PRO A 248 18.17 -8.06 12.85
CA PRO A 248 19.56 -7.68 13.09
C PRO A 248 20.01 -6.49 12.21
N ILE A 249 19.71 -6.53 10.92
CA ILE A 249 20.04 -5.46 9.97
C ILE A 249 19.23 -4.20 10.28
N ALA A 250 17.91 -4.32 10.48
CA ALA A 250 17.05 -3.18 10.69
C ALA A 250 17.39 -2.42 11.99
N LEU A 251 17.78 -3.14 13.06
CA LEU A 251 18.20 -2.53 14.32
C LEU A 251 19.48 -1.71 14.14
N LEU A 252 20.49 -2.28 13.45
CA LEU A 252 21.73 -1.59 13.13
C LEU A 252 21.45 -0.31 12.34
N LEU A 253 20.64 -0.40 11.29
CA LEU A 253 20.29 0.72 10.42
C LEU A 253 19.56 1.84 11.17
N PHE A 254 18.58 1.49 12.00
CA PHE A 254 17.91 2.46 12.87
C PHE A 254 18.89 3.14 13.84
N HIS A 255 19.82 2.38 14.44
CA HIS A 255 20.82 2.93 15.35
C HIS A 255 21.78 3.87 14.63
N CYS A 256 22.26 3.50 13.44
CA CYS A 256 23.07 4.38 12.59
C CYS A 256 22.32 5.69 12.29
N ALA A 257 21.06 5.63 11.86
CA ALA A 257 20.26 6.81 11.59
C ALA A 257 20.01 7.67 12.84
N ALA A 258 19.61 7.07 13.97
CA ALA A 258 19.35 7.80 15.20
C ALA A 258 20.61 8.46 15.78
N SER A 259 21.78 7.84 15.60
CA SER A 259 23.06 8.35 16.13
C SER A 259 23.50 9.69 15.53
N VAL A 260 22.95 10.06 14.37
CA VAL A 260 23.20 11.34 13.67
C VAL A 260 21.97 12.25 13.70
N GLU A 261 21.08 12.06 14.69
CA GLU A 261 19.87 12.86 14.89
C GLU A 261 19.00 12.96 13.62
N THR A 262 18.88 11.85 12.88
CA THR A 262 18.13 11.82 11.61
C THR A 262 16.74 12.40 11.77
N ASN A 263 16.38 13.28 10.82
CA ASN A 263 15.03 13.75 10.68
C ASN A 263 14.20 12.68 9.96
N PHE A 264 13.53 11.81 10.72
CA PHE A 264 12.75 10.70 10.16
C PHE A 264 11.50 11.20 9.43
N SER A 265 11.18 10.54 8.31
CA SER A 265 9.96 10.77 7.54
C SER A 265 9.67 9.58 6.63
N ILE A 266 8.39 9.30 6.39
CA ILE A 266 7.96 8.33 5.37
C ILE A 266 8.26 8.78 3.93
N TYR A 267 8.53 10.08 3.72
CA TYR A 267 8.81 10.65 2.39
C TYR A 267 10.31 10.78 2.06
N GLY A 268 11.17 10.57 3.05
CA GLY A 268 12.61 10.79 2.91
C GLY A 268 13.21 11.27 4.23
N SER A 269 14.04 10.42 4.83
CA SER A 269 14.73 10.74 6.08
C SER A 269 16.10 11.34 5.79
N GLY A 270 16.42 12.47 6.43
CA GLY A 270 17.63 13.24 6.17
C GLY A 270 18.47 13.51 7.42
N ALA A 271 19.79 13.49 7.26
CA ALA A 271 20.76 13.83 8.31
C ALA A 271 21.99 14.51 7.72
N TYR A 272 22.79 15.18 8.56
CA TYR A 272 24.02 15.83 8.10
C TYR A 272 25.20 14.83 8.10
N SER A 273 25.87 14.68 6.96
CA SER A 273 27.09 13.86 6.85
C SER A 273 28.23 14.33 7.77
N SER A 274 28.20 15.58 8.26
CA SER A 274 29.18 16.10 9.22
C SER A 274 29.08 15.48 10.61
N ASP A 275 27.95 14.86 10.94
CA ASP A 275 27.70 14.28 12.27
C ASP A 275 28.21 12.83 12.36
N VAL A 276 28.38 12.18 11.20
CA VAL A 276 28.83 10.78 11.07
C VAL A 276 30.15 10.49 11.80
N PRO A 277 31.23 11.30 11.70
CA PRO A 277 32.47 11.00 12.41
C PRO A 277 32.29 10.95 13.94
N ASN A 278 31.52 11.89 14.49
CA ASN A 278 31.26 11.96 15.93
C ASN A 278 30.38 10.78 16.37
N ALA A 279 29.39 10.40 15.58
CA ALA A 279 28.54 9.25 15.87
C ALA A 279 29.35 7.93 15.89
N LEU A 280 30.15 7.70 14.84
CA LEU A 280 31.05 6.55 14.73
C LEU A 280 32.01 6.45 15.92
N ASN A 281 32.60 7.57 16.36
CA ASN A 281 33.51 7.56 17.49
C ASN A 281 32.80 7.41 18.85
N ASN A 282 31.76 8.22 19.11
CA ASN A 282 31.14 8.32 20.44
C ASN A 282 30.24 7.12 20.79
N TYR A 283 29.52 6.59 19.80
CA TYR A 283 28.51 5.56 20.02
C TYR A 283 28.94 4.18 19.54
N PHE A 284 29.83 4.13 18.54
CA PHE A 284 30.26 2.87 17.91
C PHE A 284 31.75 2.57 18.07
N GLY A 285 32.51 3.42 18.77
CA GLY A 285 33.90 3.14 19.14
C GLY A 285 34.89 3.09 17.97
N TYR A 286 34.59 3.70 16.83
CA TYR A 286 35.52 3.83 15.70
C TYR A 286 36.67 4.79 16.04
N ASP A 287 37.78 4.68 15.30
CA ASP A 287 38.96 5.50 15.56
C ASP A 287 38.66 7.02 15.45
N GLY A 288 39.23 7.79 16.37
CA GLY A 288 39.00 9.24 16.47
C GLY A 288 39.62 10.07 15.32
N SER A 289 40.38 9.44 14.42
CA SER A 289 40.86 10.07 13.18
C SER A 289 39.83 10.10 12.05
N CYS A 290 38.64 9.52 12.26
CA CYS A 290 37.50 9.65 11.38
C CYS A 290 37.16 11.13 11.15
N GLU A 291 37.10 11.57 9.90
CA GLU A 291 36.95 13.00 9.58
C GLU A 291 36.03 13.27 8.38
N TYR A 292 35.22 14.32 8.49
CA TYR A 292 34.37 14.83 7.42
C TYR A 292 35.10 15.88 6.59
N LEU A 293 35.17 15.68 5.27
CA LEU A 293 35.82 16.58 4.33
C LEU A 293 34.87 16.96 3.19
N GLN A 294 34.89 18.23 2.78
CA GLN A 294 34.11 18.71 1.62
C GLN A 294 34.98 18.84 0.38
N ARG A 295 34.46 18.34 -0.75
CA ARG A 295 35.14 18.31 -2.04
C ARG A 295 35.60 19.70 -2.51
N THR A 296 34.83 20.74 -2.21
CA THR A 296 35.05 22.13 -2.66
C THR A 296 36.37 22.73 -2.16
N PHE A 297 36.95 22.21 -1.07
CA PHE A 297 38.22 22.68 -0.51
C PHE A 297 39.45 22.01 -1.10
N TYR A 298 39.30 21.00 -1.97
CA TYR A 298 40.40 20.19 -2.47
C TYR A 298 40.53 20.24 -3.99
N GLN A 299 41.75 20.04 -4.50
CA GLN A 299 41.96 19.77 -5.92
C GLN A 299 41.46 18.35 -6.24
N LEU A 300 40.95 18.12 -7.46
CA LEU A 300 40.40 16.82 -7.86
C LEU A 300 41.39 15.66 -7.70
N SER A 301 42.65 15.89 -8.05
CA SER A 301 43.71 14.88 -7.90
C SER A 301 43.96 14.51 -6.45
N VAL A 302 43.97 15.51 -5.56
CA VAL A 302 44.12 15.29 -4.11
C VAL A 302 42.90 14.55 -3.56
N TRP A 303 41.70 14.92 -3.99
CA TRP A 303 40.47 14.24 -3.59
C TRP A 303 40.44 12.77 -3.99
N LYS A 304 40.76 12.47 -5.26
CA LYS A 304 40.90 11.10 -5.78
C LYS A 304 41.96 10.32 -5.01
N GLN A 305 43.09 10.94 -4.70
CA GLN A 305 44.16 10.28 -3.96
C GLN A 305 43.71 9.91 -2.54
N MET A 306 42.98 10.78 -1.84
CA MET A 306 42.49 10.45 -0.50
C MET A 306 41.49 9.27 -0.50
N LEU A 307 40.63 9.17 -1.53
CA LEU A 307 39.76 8.00 -1.71
C LEU A 307 40.58 6.73 -1.94
N LYS A 308 41.58 6.79 -2.84
CA LYS A 308 42.48 5.66 -3.11
C LYS A 308 43.29 5.27 -1.87
N ASP A 309 43.76 6.23 -1.08
CA ASP A 309 44.55 5.97 0.13
C ASP A 309 43.73 5.14 1.14
N ASP A 310 42.45 5.43 1.34
CA ASP A 310 41.58 4.66 2.24
C ASP A 310 41.30 3.26 1.66
N LEU A 311 40.97 3.17 0.37
CA LEU A 311 40.70 1.89 -0.31
C LEU A 311 41.93 0.98 -0.39
N ASP A 312 43.13 1.54 -0.62
CA ASP A 312 44.42 0.81 -0.58
C ASP A 312 44.70 0.22 0.82
N ASN A 313 44.08 0.79 1.87
CA ASN A 313 44.10 0.27 3.24
C ASN A 313 42.87 -0.60 3.57
N LEU A 314 42.11 -1.03 2.56
CA LEU A 314 40.88 -1.82 2.67
C LEU A 314 39.80 -1.15 3.54
N ARG A 315 39.66 0.17 3.40
CA ARG A 315 38.67 0.98 4.13
C ARG A 315 37.63 1.54 3.17
N PRO A 316 36.40 1.02 3.17
CA PRO A 316 35.29 1.64 2.46
C PRO A 316 35.06 3.07 2.95
N VAL A 317 34.75 3.96 2.03
CA VAL A 317 34.60 5.39 2.30
C VAL A 317 33.13 5.77 2.23
N TYR A 318 32.61 6.35 3.32
CA TYR A 318 31.31 7.02 3.28
C TYR A 318 31.41 8.25 2.38
N TYR A 319 30.47 8.40 1.47
CA TYR A 319 30.42 9.50 0.53
C TYR A 319 29.04 10.13 0.47
N SER A 320 28.96 11.43 0.23
CA SER A 320 27.69 12.10 0.00
C SER A 320 27.81 13.19 -1.06
N GLY A 321 26.69 13.57 -1.64
CA GLY A 321 26.60 14.64 -2.61
C GLY A 321 25.16 15.07 -2.86
N GLN A 322 25.00 16.14 -3.63
CA GLN A 322 23.71 16.72 -3.94
C GLN A 322 23.48 16.80 -5.44
N SER A 323 22.26 16.42 -5.82
CA SER A 323 21.63 16.78 -7.09
C SER A 323 20.99 18.18 -6.96
N LEU A 324 20.19 18.62 -7.94
CA LEU A 324 19.53 19.93 -7.88
C LEU A 324 18.45 20.02 -6.80
N ASP A 325 17.79 18.90 -6.50
CA ASP A 325 16.57 18.87 -5.70
C ASP A 325 16.73 18.04 -4.40
N GLU A 326 17.85 17.32 -4.23
CA GLU A 326 18.04 16.39 -3.10
C GLU A 326 19.52 16.06 -2.82
N GLY A 327 19.85 15.82 -1.55
CA GLY A 327 21.12 15.24 -1.10
C GLY A 327 21.04 13.74 -0.83
N HIS A 328 22.08 12.99 -1.18
CA HIS A 328 22.16 11.54 -1.00
C HIS A 328 23.51 11.13 -0.39
N ALA A 329 23.51 10.00 0.30
CA ALA A 329 24.70 9.38 0.87
C ALA A 329 24.81 7.92 0.41
N PHE A 330 26.04 7.45 0.22
CA PHE A 330 26.37 6.17 -0.38
C PHE A 330 27.79 5.75 0.01
N VAL A 331 28.20 4.53 -0.36
CA VAL A 331 29.53 4.00 -0.05
C VAL A 331 30.37 3.92 -1.32
N ILE A 332 31.63 4.36 -1.22
CA ILE A 332 32.68 4.08 -2.21
C ILE A 332 33.59 3.00 -1.64
N ASP A 333 33.66 1.87 -2.32
CA ASP A 333 34.26 0.63 -1.80
C ASP A 333 35.18 -0.07 -2.81
N GLY A 334 35.55 0.60 -3.90
CA GLY A 334 36.51 0.05 -4.86
C GLY A 334 36.96 1.09 -5.88
N TYR A 335 38.06 0.83 -6.59
CA TYR A 335 38.49 1.66 -7.71
C TYR A 335 39.24 0.88 -8.81
N GLN A 336 39.17 1.41 -10.03
CA GLN A 336 39.84 0.87 -11.21
C GLN A 336 40.64 1.98 -11.91
N GLU A 337 41.96 1.78 -12.00
CA GLU A 337 42.94 2.69 -12.60
C GLU A 337 43.01 2.52 -14.13
N SER A 338 41.87 2.63 -14.81
CA SER A 338 41.79 2.51 -16.28
C SER A 338 41.86 3.89 -16.98
N GLY A 339 42.88 4.69 -16.66
CA GLY A 339 43.15 5.99 -17.31
C GLY A 339 42.32 7.20 -16.83
N ASP A 340 41.09 7.00 -16.33
CA ASP A 340 40.20 8.07 -15.84
C ASP A 340 39.75 7.95 -14.36
N ASP A 341 40.20 6.90 -13.68
CA ASP A 341 39.80 6.44 -12.33
C ASP A 341 38.27 6.31 -12.16
N TYR A 342 37.76 5.10 -12.34
CA TYR A 342 36.40 4.75 -11.95
C TYR A 342 36.39 4.27 -10.50
N PHE A 343 35.38 4.69 -9.74
CA PHE A 343 35.16 4.27 -8.36
C PHE A 343 33.88 3.45 -8.29
N HIS A 344 33.90 2.33 -7.57
CA HIS A 344 32.69 1.57 -7.30
C HIS A 344 31.83 2.34 -6.31
N ILE A 345 30.52 2.42 -6.59
CA ILE A 345 29.53 3.08 -5.74
C ILE A 345 28.46 2.06 -5.39
N ASN A 346 28.22 1.91 -4.10
CA ASN A 346 27.06 1.25 -3.54
C ASN A 346 26.04 2.30 -3.09
N PHE A 347 24.92 2.44 -3.81
CA PHE A 347 23.95 3.52 -3.59
C PHE A 347 23.01 3.29 -2.40
N GLY A 348 22.99 2.08 -1.81
CA GLY A 348 22.05 1.72 -0.76
C GLY A 348 20.61 1.55 -1.26
N TRP A 349 20.42 0.99 -2.46
CA TRP A 349 19.12 0.74 -3.11
C TRP A 349 18.94 -0.72 -3.53
N SER A 350 19.16 -1.67 -2.62
CA SER A 350 19.02 -3.10 -2.94
C SER A 350 19.94 -3.57 -4.09
N GLY A 351 21.12 -2.97 -4.21
CA GLY A 351 22.08 -3.21 -5.30
C GLY A 351 21.71 -2.58 -6.64
N TYR A 352 20.58 -1.88 -6.73
CA TYR A 352 20.13 -1.23 -7.96
C TYR A 352 21.10 -0.15 -8.39
N MET A 353 21.59 -0.27 -9.64
CA MET A 353 22.57 0.64 -10.25
C MET A 353 23.92 0.72 -9.51
N ASN A 354 24.23 -0.18 -8.58
CA ASN A 354 25.59 -0.28 -8.05
C ASN A 354 26.56 -0.54 -9.21
N GLY A 355 27.73 0.09 -9.17
CA GLY A 355 28.68 -0.01 -10.27
C GLY A 355 29.80 1.01 -10.22
N TRP A 356 30.54 1.09 -11.31
CA TRP A 356 31.74 1.89 -11.49
C TRP A 356 31.40 3.24 -12.12
N TYR A 357 31.67 4.34 -11.42
CA TYR A 357 31.34 5.70 -11.83
C TYR A 357 32.54 6.64 -11.72
N LEU A 358 32.52 7.71 -12.51
CA LEU A 358 33.49 8.80 -12.38
C LEU A 358 33.16 9.65 -11.15
N ILE A 359 34.12 9.88 -10.25
CA ILE A 359 33.89 10.67 -9.02
C ILE A 359 33.56 12.15 -9.30
N THR A 360 33.93 12.67 -10.48
CA THR A 360 33.56 14.04 -10.88
C THR A 360 32.07 14.24 -11.04
N ASP A 361 31.35 13.17 -11.37
CA ASP A 361 29.90 13.14 -11.43
C ASP A 361 29.31 12.41 -10.21
N ALA A 362 30.09 11.53 -9.57
CA ALA A 362 29.72 10.68 -8.43
C ALA A 362 28.36 9.99 -8.63
N GLY A 363 28.14 9.46 -9.83
CA GLY A 363 26.82 8.99 -10.22
C GLY A 363 25.79 10.11 -10.08
N GLY A 364 25.98 11.24 -10.79
CA GLY A 364 25.07 12.40 -10.92
C GLY A 364 24.87 13.30 -9.68
N PHE A 365 25.50 12.98 -8.55
CA PHE A 365 25.56 13.85 -7.38
C PHE A 365 26.72 14.85 -7.50
N THR A 366 26.54 15.83 -8.40
CA THR A 366 27.62 16.72 -8.88
C THR A 366 28.02 17.86 -7.93
N SER A 367 27.19 18.18 -6.95
CA SER A 367 27.37 19.34 -6.07
C SER A 367 27.44 18.95 -4.60
N GLN A 368 27.96 19.85 -3.75
CA GLN A 368 28.13 19.64 -2.30
C GLN A 368 28.72 18.28 -1.90
N GLN A 369 29.60 17.73 -2.75
CA GLN A 369 30.22 16.44 -2.51
C GLN A 369 31.06 16.48 -1.24
N ALA A 370 30.98 15.41 -0.45
CA ALA A 370 31.75 15.22 0.77
C ALA A 370 32.09 13.75 0.97
N MET A 371 33.08 13.49 1.81
CA MET A 371 33.40 12.13 2.26
C MET A 371 33.67 12.13 3.75
N VAL A 372 33.41 11.00 4.38
CA VAL A 372 33.93 10.69 5.71
C VAL A 372 34.98 9.59 5.52
N ARG A 373 36.22 9.94 5.82
CA ARG A 373 37.38 9.07 5.62
C ARG A 373 37.93 8.58 6.96
N ASN A 374 38.87 7.64 6.93
CA ASN A 374 39.46 6.99 8.10
C ASN A 374 38.42 6.24 8.95
N ILE A 375 37.42 5.62 8.31
CA ILE A 375 36.44 4.77 9.01
C ILE A 375 37.03 3.38 9.19
N TYR A 376 37.61 3.12 10.36
CA TYR A 376 38.07 1.81 10.78
C TYR A 376 37.85 1.62 12.30
N PRO A 377 37.71 0.36 12.77
CA PRO A 377 37.51 0.05 14.17
C PRO A 377 38.59 0.64 15.09
N GLY A 378 38.19 1.00 16.31
CA GLY A 378 39.10 1.47 17.36
C GLY A 378 39.84 0.33 18.05
N SER A 379 40.26 0.55 19.30
CA SER A 379 41.01 -0.45 20.08
C SER A 379 40.16 -1.69 20.39
N GLY A 380 40.74 -2.88 20.26
CA GLY A 380 40.08 -4.15 20.59
C GLY A 380 39.55 -4.94 19.38
N TYR A 381 39.86 -4.48 18.17
CA TYR A 381 39.60 -5.18 16.91
C TYR A 381 40.92 -5.73 16.32
N PRO A 382 40.90 -6.90 15.64
CA PRO A 382 39.75 -7.77 15.43
C PRO A 382 39.44 -8.61 16.67
N TYR A 383 38.25 -9.19 16.72
CA TYR A 383 37.78 -9.93 17.89
C TYR A 383 38.42 -11.32 18.02
N TYR A 384 38.74 -11.95 16.88
CA TYR A 384 39.12 -13.35 16.74
C TYR A 384 38.08 -14.32 17.32
N CYS A 385 37.97 -15.49 16.69
CA CYS A 385 37.03 -16.50 17.11
C CYS A 385 37.30 -17.05 18.53
N GLN A 386 36.23 -17.40 19.25
CA GLN A 386 36.25 -17.95 20.61
C GLN A 386 35.98 -19.48 20.60
N GLU A 387 35.98 -20.15 21.77
CA GLU A 387 35.91 -21.63 21.84
C GLU A 387 34.63 -22.24 21.24
N LEU A 388 33.44 -21.68 21.51
CA LEU A 388 32.17 -22.08 20.90
C LEU A 388 31.18 -20.91 20.91
N ASP A 389 30.64 -20.60 19.74
CA ASP A 389 29.53 -19.66 19.56
C ASP A 389 28.27 -20.39 19.06
N THR A 390 27.11 -20.07 19.63
CA THR A 390 25.84 -20.72 19.26
C THR A 390 24.94 -19.70 18.58
N ILE A 391 24.63 -19.95 17.32
CA ILE A 391 23.94 -19.04 16.44
C ILE A 391 22.54 -19.57 16.18
N THR A 392 21.53 -18.80 16.58
CA THR A 392 20.11 -19.19 16.52
C THR A 392 19.33 -18.44 15.44
N PHE A 393 19.98 -17.61 14.62
CA PHE A 393 19.32 -16.90 13.53
C PHE A 393 19.05 -17.84 12.35
N LEU A 394 17.94 -17.63 11.65
CA LEU A 394 17.52 -18.46 10.52
C LEU A 394 18.46 -18.36 9.31
N SER A 395 19.15 -17.23 9.16
CA SER A 395 20.12 -16.97 8.11
C SER A 395 21.13 -15.93 8.56
N GLY A 396 22.26 -15.85 7.87
CA GLY A 396 23.26 -14.82 8.12
C GLY A 396 24.65 -15.18 7.60
N THR A 397 25.67 -14.61 8.23
CA THR A 397 27.07 -14.74 7.79
C THR A 397 28.02 -15.01 8.94
N ILE A 398 29.03 -15.84 8.69
CA ILE A 398 30.07 -16.18 9.68
C ILE A 398 31.43 -15.96 9.04
N ASP A 399 32.31 -15.26 9.75
CA ASP A 399 33.74 -15.19 9.45
C ASP A 399 34.55 -15.87 10.57
N ASP A 400 35.86 -15.97 10.37
CA ASP A 400 36.77 -16.52 11.38
C ASP A 400 37.13 -15.53 12.51
N GLY A 401 36.47 -14.37 12.53
CA GLY A 401 36.64 -13.29 13.50
C GLY A 401 37.92 -12.47 13.33
N SER A 402 38.74 -12.74 12.32
CA SER A 402 39.96 -11.96 12.04
C SER A 402 39.69 -10.64 11.31
N GLY A 403 38.50 -10.50 10.71
CA GLY A 403 38.08 -9.30 9.98
C GLY A 403 38.89 -9.05 8.70
N ASN A 404 38.62 -7.94 8.02
CA ASN A 404 39.08 -7.78 6.63
C ASN A 404 40.54 -7.35 6.44
N THR A 405 41.22 -6.94 7.52
CA THR A 405 42.59 -6.38 7.45
C THR A 405 43.65 -7.21 8.18
N PHE A 406 43.25 -8.30 8.83
CA PHE A 406 44.15 -9.17 9.58
C PHE A 406 44.02 -10.61 9.11
N ASN A 407 45.05 -11.41 9.37
CA ASN A 407 44.99 -12.86 9.16
C ASN A 407 44.48 -13.53 10.44
N TYR A 408 43.92 -14.74 10.32
CA TYR A 408 43.51 -15.51 11.48
C TYR A 408 44.66 -15.87 12.41
N GLN A 409 44.33 -16.27 13.64
CA GLN A 409 45.30 -16.73 14.64
C GLN A 409 45.76 -18.16 14.41
N ASP A 410 47.04 -18.41 14.64
CA ASP A 410 47.62 -19.74 14.62
C ASP A 410 47.33 -20.52 15.92
N ASN A 411 47.31 -21.85 15.82
CA ASN A 411 47.09 -22.76 16.96
C ASN A 411 45.74 -22.54 17.69
N THR A 412 44.69 -22.18 16.95
CA THR A 412 43.33 -22.00 17.46
C THR A 412 42.42 -23.16 17.05
N ASN A 413 41.33 -23.32 17.80
CA ASN A 413 40.28 -24.28 17.50
C ASN A 413 38.92 -23.67 17.83
N CYS A 414 38.32 -23.06 16.82
CA CYS A 414 37.09 -22.29 16.94
C CYS A 414 35.89 -23.13 16.48
N ASN A 415 34.75 -22.90 17.12
CA ASN A 415 33.53 -23.64 16.82
C ASN A 415 32.34 -22.68 16.73
N TRP A 416 31.50 -22.88 15.72
CA TRP A 416 30.20 -22.23 15.60
C TRP A 416 29.14 -23.31 15.45
N LEU A 417 28.14 -23.28 16.32
CA LEU A 417 26.97 -24.14 16.26
C LEU A 417 25.82 -23.34 15.67
N LEU A 418 25.48 -23.62 14.42
CA LEU A 418 24.21 -23.19 13.83
C LEU A 418 23.10 -24.05 14.42
N ALA A 419 22.20 -23.43 15.17
CA ALA A 419 21.00 -24.05 15.76
C ALA A 419 19.78 -23.12 15.59
N PRO A 420 19.37 -22.83 14.33
CA PRO A 420 18.28 -21.90 14.00
C PRO A 420 16.87 -22.34 14.45
N GLN A 421 16.68 -23.61 14.79
CA GLN A 421 15.38 -24.14 15.20
C GLN A 421 14.93 -23.55 16.54
N GLY A 422 13.97 -22.63 16.50
CA GLY A 422 13.29 -22.06 17.66
C GLY A 422 12.03 -22.82 18.08
N ASN A 423 11.22 -22.19 18.94
CA ASN A 423 9.90 -22.70 19.33
C ASN A 423 8.85 -22.51 18.23
N ASN A 424 9.04 -21.51 17.35
CA ASN A 424 8.07 -21.12 16.33
C ASN A 424 8.56 -21.45 14.92
N ASP A 425 9.87 -21.61 14.74
CA ASP A 425 10.50 -21.85 13.45
C ASP A 425 10.46 -23.33 13.10
N SER A 426 10.39 -23.66 11.82
CA SER A 426 10.44 -25.05 11.37
C SER A 426 11.64 -25.23 10.45
N VAL A 427 12.71 -25.83 10.96
CA VAL A 427 13.96 -26.03 10.22
C VAL A 427 14.10 -27.52 9.89
N SER A 428 14.33 -27.81 8.61
CA SER A 428 14.50 -29.16 8.07
C SER A 428 15.91 -29.43 7.52
N GLY A 429 16.73 -28.39 7.44
CA GLY A 429 18.11 -28.44 6.95
C GLY A 429 18.76 -27.07 6.98
N ILE A 430 20.04 -26.99 6.61
CA ILE A 430 20.81 -25.73 6.54
C ILE A 430 21.70 -25.77 5.29
N ILE A 431 21.65 -24.72 4.48
CA ILE A 431 22.52 -24.52 3.32
C ILE A 431 23.67 -23.62 3.73
N ILE A 432 24.90 -23.97 3.33
CA ILE A 432 26.11 -23.17 3.58
C ILE A 432 26.83 -22.92 2.26
N ASN A 433 27.20 -21.66 2.01
CA ASN A 433 28.01 -21.24 0.88
C ASN A 433 29.19 -20.38 1.35
N PHE A 434 30.38 -20.63 0.85
CA PHE A 434 31.53 -19.75 1.08
C PHE A 434 31.53 -18.63 0.04
N SER A 435 31.76 -17.40 0.47
CA SER A 435 31.98 -16.23 -0.40
C SER A 435 33.46 -15.85 -0.47
N ASP A 436 34.25 -16.17 0.56
CA ASP A 436 35.70 -16.08 0.57
C ASP A 436 36.34 -17.27 1.31
N PHE A 437 37.52 -17.72 0.87
CA PHE A 437 38.21 -18.87 1.47
C PHE A 437 39.71 -18.89 1.18
N HIS A 438 40.52 -18.56 2.18
CA HIS A 438 41.98 -18.51 2.17
C HIS A 438 42.55 -19.03 3.50
N THR A 439 42.99 -20.29 3.50
CA THR A 439 43.62 -20.96 4.66
C THR A 439 44.95 -21.59 4.26
N GLU A 440 45.84 -21.86 5.22
CA GLU A 440 47.07 -22.63 4.96
C GLU A 440 46.68 -24.01 4.41
N PRO A 441 47.13 -24.41 3.20
CA PRO A 441 46.78 -25.69 2.63
C PRO A 441 47.14 -26.85 3.57
N VAL A 442 46.20 -27.77 3.78
CA VAL A 442 46.34 -29.01 4.57
C VAL A 442 46.43 -28.82 6.09
N ASN A 443 47.06 -27.76 6.58
CA ASN A 443 47.33 -27.56 8.01
C ASN A 443 46.21 -26.82 8.75
N ASP A 444 45.54 -25.90 8.08
CA ASP A 444 44.45 -25.11 8.65
C ASP A 444 43.14 -25.50 7.95
N VAL A 445 42.19 -26.04 8.73
CA VAL A 445 41.08 -26.82 8.20
C VAL A 445 39.75 -26.34 8.76
N VAL A 446 38.81 -26.06 7.87
CA VAL A 446 37.38 -25.87 8.20
C VAL A 446 36.65 -27.19 7.99
N SER A 447 36.06 -27.73 9.05
CA SER A 447 35.29 -28.97 9.07
C SER A 447 33.83 -28.69 9.42
N ILE A 448 32.90 -29.25 8.64
CA ILE A 448 31.45 -29.02 8.81
C ILE A 448 30.76 -30.35 9.11
N TYR A 449 30.01 -30.41 10.21
CA TYR A 449 29.35 -31.63 10.70
C TYR A 449 27.82 -31.50 10.66
N ASN A 450 27.13 -32.59 10.27
CA ASN A 450 25.67 -32.69 10.17
C ASN A 450 25.01 -32.93 11.55
N GLY A 451 25.17 -31.97 12.45
CA GLY A 451 24.64 -32.01 13.81
C GLY A 451 25.48 -31.20 14.81
N PRO A 452 25.09 -31.18 16.09
CA PRO A 452 25.61 -30.23 17.08
C PRO A 452 27.03 -30.52 17.59
N THR A 453 27.60 -31.69 17.28
CA THR A 453 28.93 -32.08 17.77
C THR A 453 29.75 -32.76 16.68
N ASN A 454 31.06 -32.86 16.87
CA ASN A 454 31.98 -33.57 15.96
C ASN A 454 31.80 -35.11 15.94
N ASN A 455 30.86 -35.66 16.72
CA ASN A 455 30.47 -37.07 16.64
C ASN A 455 29.45 -37.34 15.51
N TYR A 456 28.88 -36.29 14.91
CA TYR A 456 27.92 -36.38 13.82
C TYR A 456 28.63 -36.54 12.46
N PRO A 457 27.92 -36.97 11.39
CA PRO A 457 28.53 -37.17 10.08
C PRO A 457 29.24 -35.91 9.55
N LEU A 458 30.50 -36.04 9.13
CA LEU A 458 31.26 -34.97 8.47
C LEU A 458 30.70 -34.73 7.07
N LEU A 459 30.23 -33.51 6.80
CA LEU A 459 29.73 -33.07 5.50
C LEU A 459 30.87 -32.63 4.56
N GLY A 460 31.91 -32.00 5.12
CA GLY A 460 33.05 -31.51 4.36
C GLY A 460 34.22 -31.08 5.24
N SER A 461 35.42 -31.10 4.65
CA SER A 461 36.66 -30.64 5.27
C SER A 461 37.50 -29.94 4.20
N PHE A 462 37.83 -28.68 4.44
CA PHE A 462 38.37 -27.77 3.43
C PHE A 462 39.61 -27.04 3.92
N SER A 463 40.57 -26.79 3.03
CA SER A 463 41.79 -26.01 3.28
C SER A 463 42.35 -25.44 1.97
N GLY A 464 43.25 -24.44 2.05
CA GLY A 464 43.82 -23.74 0.89
C GLY A 464 43.00 -22.54 0.45
N SER A 465 43.14 -22.16 -0.83
CA SER A 465 42.49 -20.97 -1.41
C SER A 465 41.42 -21.29 -2.48
N THR A 466 40.95 -22.53 -2.52
CA THR A 466 39.86 -22.93 -3.42
C THR A 466 38.54 -22.85 -2.69
N LEU A 467 37.63 -22.00 -3.20
CA LEU A 467 36.26 -21.87 -2.69
C LEU A 467 35.58 -23.24 -2.55
N PRO A 468 35.15 -23.64 -1.34
CA PRO A 468 34.39 -24.87 -1.13
C PRO A 468 33.08 -24.90 -1.93
N PRO A 469 32.62 -26.09 -2.39
CA PRO A 469 31.30 -26.24 -2.99
C PRO A 469 30.20 -25.99 -1.95
N GLN A 470 28.98 -25.67 -2.40
CA GLN A 470 27.79 -25.57 -1.55
C GLN A 470 27.60 -26.84 -0.71
N ILE A 471 27.37 -26.66 0.60
CA ILE A 471 27.08 -27.73 1.54
C ILE A 471 25.59 -27.66 1.91
N ILE A 472 24.93 -28.82 1.93
CA ILE A 472 23.53 -28.96 2.33
C ILE A 472 23.47 -29.95 3.49
N SER A 473 23.10 -29.45 4.66
CA SER A 473 22.82 -30.22 5.86
C SER A 473 21.37 -30.72 5.84
N SER A 474 21.17 -31.97 6.27
CA SER A 474 19.82 -32.54 6.51
C SER A 474 19.41 -32.47 7.98
N SER A 475 20.20 -31.78 8.79
CA SER A 475 20.03 -31.56 10.22
C SER A 475 19.62 -30.10 10.43
N ASP A 476 18.79 -29.86 11.42
CA ASP A 476 18.41 -28.54 11.95
C ASP A 476 19.55 -27.89 12.76
N GLU A 477 20.62 -28.64 13.04
CA GLU A 477 21.85 -28.15 13.66
C GLU A 477 23.09 -28.48 12.80
N VAL A 478 24.05 -27.56 12.73
CA VAL A 478 25.36 -27.75 12.07
C VAL A 478 26.49 -27.20 12.93
N LEU A 479 27.49 -28.03 13.19
CA LEU A 479 28.76 -27.59 13.79
C LEU A 479 29.78 -27.26 12.70
N ILE A 480 30.26 -26.02 12.70
CA ILE A 480 31.42 -25.56 11.94
C ILE A 480 32.62 -25.50 12.89
N ASN A 481 33.70 -26.17 12.53
CA ASN A 481 34.94 -26.19 13.31
C ASN A 481 36.09 -25.69 12.44
N PHE A 482 36.78 -24.64 12.88
CA PHE A 482 38.00 -24.15 12.25
C PHE A 482 39.19 -24.41 13.16
N SER A 483 40.10 -25.28 12.71
CA SER A 483 41.31 -25.64 13.44
C SER A 483 42.54 -25.19 12.68
N THR A 484 43.40 -24.42 13.35
CA THR A 484 44.66 -23.93 12.79
C THR A 484 45.85 -24.50 13.53
N THR A 485 46.99 -24.63 12.84
CA THR A 485 48.24 -25.16 13.40
C THR A 485 49.45 -24.41 12.89
N GLY A 486 50.56 -24.43 13.63
CA GLY A 486 51.82 -23.86 13.13
C GLY A 486 51.88 -22.35 13.34
N ALA A 487 52.42 -21.60 12.37
CA ALA A 487 52.58 -20.14 12.46
C ALA A 487 52.31 -19.42 11.12
N VAL A 488 51.85 -20.16 10.10
CA VAL A 488 51.46 -19.59 8.80
C VAL A 488 49.97 -19.32 8.88
N THR A 489 49.57 -18.12 8.51
CA THR A 489 48.18 -17.66 8.61
C THR A 489 47.83 -16.86 7.36
N GLU A 490 46.62 -16.99 6.87
CA GLU A 490 46.09 -16.32 5.67
C GLU A 490 44.88 -15.44 6.02
N SER A 491 44.23 -14.82 5.03
CA SER A 491 43.13 -13.85 5.24
C SER A 491 41.81 -14.46 5.74
N GLY A 492 41.71 -15.79 5.87
CA GLY A 492 40.56 -16.42 6.49
C GLY A 492 39.45 -16.81 5.52
N TRP A 493 38.22 -16.85 6.01
CA TRP A 493 37.06 -17.26 5.23
C TRP A 493 35.80 -16.53 5.68
N LEU A 494 34.87 -16.38 4.76
CA LEU A 494 33.53 -15.84 4.98
C LEU A 494 32.53 -16.81 4.36
N LEU A 495 31.50 -17.16 5.12
CA LEU A 495 30.39 -17.98 4.63
C LEU A 495 29.05 -17.34 4.93
N THR A 496 28.07 -17.69 4.11
CA THR A 496 26.65 -17.47 4.34
C THR A 496 26.00 -18.79 4.72
N TYR A 497 24.97 -18.71 5.57
CA TYR A 497 24.11 -19.84 5.86
C TYR A 497 22.64 -19.43 5.81
N GLU A 498 21.78 -20.39 5.45
CA GLU A 498 20.34 -20.20 5.33
C GLU A 498 19.62 -21.48 5.76
N SER A 499 18.57 -21.33 6.58
CA SER A 499 17.72 -22.43 7.01
C SER A 499 16.84 -22.93 5.86
N VAL A 500 16.69 -24.24 5.77
CA VAL A 500 15.76 -24.88 4.84
C VAL A 500 14.49 -25.20 5.59
N TYR A 501 13.40 -24.58 5.20
CA TYR A 501 12.10 -24.80 5.83
C TYR A 501 11.38 -26.02 5.21
N PRO A 502 10.62 -26.80 6.00
CA PRO A 502 9.84 -27.91 5.47
C PRO A 502 8.65 -27.37 4.68
N VAL A 503 8.40 -27.90 3.48
CA VAL A 503 7.16 -27.56 2.77
C VAL A 503 6.00 -28.27 3.46
N PHE A 504 5.21 -27.52 4.24
CA PHE A 504 4.06 -28.06 4.97
C PHE A 504 2.95 -28.51 4.02
N CYS A 505 2.68 -27.69 2.99
CA CYS A 505 1.72 -27.97 1.94
C CYS A 505 2.14 -27.25 0.65
N GLY A 506 2.11 -27.96 -0.49
CA GLY A 506 2.61 -27.40 -1.76
C GLY A 506 2.25 -28.18 -3.01
N GLN A 507 1.52 -29.29 -2.88
CA GLN A 507 0.88 -30.01 -3.98
C GLN A 507 -0.58 -30.22 -3.61
N LEU A 508 -1.46 -30.32 -4.61
CA LEU A 508 -2.88 -30.60 -4.38
C LEU A 508 -3.04 -31.93 -3.63
N GLN A 509 -3.55 -31.87 -2.41
CA GLN A 509 -3.85 -33.07 -1.62
C GLN A 509 -5.31 -33.47 -1.85
N THR A 510 -5.57 -34.73 -2.22
CA THR A 510 -6.92 -35.22 -2.49
C THR A 510 -7.41 -36.16 -1.39
N TYR A 511 -8.59 -35.85 -0.84
CA TYR A 511 -9.22 -36.60 0.24
C TYR A 511 -10.50 -37.25 -0.28
N THR A 512 -10.67 -38.55 -0.02
CA THR A 512 -11.86 -39.32 -0.44
C THR A 512 -12.54 -40.03 0.72
N ALA A 513 -12.09 -39.83 1.96
CA ALA A 513 -12.78 -40.37 3.14
C ALA A 513 -14.06 -39.57 3.40
N ALA A 514 -15.07 -40.17 4.04
CA ALA A 514 -16.30 -39.46 4.42
C ALA A 514 -16.08 -38.44 5.54
N THR A 515 -15.01 -38.57 6.32
CA THR A 515 -14.56 -37.59 7.30
C THR A 515 -13.04 -37.71 7.47
N ASP A 516 -12.36 -36.57 7.59
CA ASP A 516 -10.92 -36.50 7.88
C ASP A 516 -10.56 -35.11 8.43
N THR A 517 -9.36 -35.00 9.01
CA THR A 517 -8.79 -33.73 9.48
C THR A 517 -7.80 -33.18 8.45
N ILE A 518 -7.85 -31.87 8.23
CA ILE A 518 -7.00 -31.12 7.32
C ILE A 518 -6.39 -29.96 8.09
N SER A 519 -5.09 -29.71 7.92
CA SER A 519 -4.41 -28.53 8.43
C SER A 519 -3.45 -27.96 7.40
N ASP A 520 -3.01 -26.75 7.64
CA ASP A 520 -1.91 -26.08 6.94
C ASP A 520 -0.55 -26.80 7.10
N GLY A 521 -0.46 -27.81 7.96
CA GLY A 521 0.71 -28.68 8.13
C GLY A 521 1.83 -28.11 9.00
N SER A 522 1.70 -26.88 9.50
CA SER A 522 2.68 -26.20 10.36
C SER A 522 2.74 -26.80 11.78
N GLY A 523 1.63 -27.38 12.24
CA GLY A 523 1.55 -28.14 13.47
C GLY A 523 1.70 -27.25 14.71
N GLN A 524 2.83 -27.36 15.41
CA GLN A 524 3.14 -26.53 16.58
C GLN A 524 3.98 -25.29 16.24
N PHE A 525 4.45 -25.20 14.99
CA PHE A 525 5.24 -24.10 14.47
C PHE A 525 4.33 -23.12 13.73
N ASN A 526 4.85 -21.94 13.39
CA ASN A 526 4.10 -21.04 12.53
C ASN A 526 4.10 -21.53 11.08
N TYR A 527 3.05 -21.23 10.33
CA TYR A 527 3.06 -21.42 8.88
C TYR A 527 4.11 -20.53 8.21
N GLN A 528 4.49 -20.89 7.00
CA GLN A 528 5.47 -20.14 6.22
C GLN A 528 4.78 -19.10 5.35
N ASN A 529 5.42 -17.94 5.24
CA ASN A 529 5.06 -16.92 4.28
C ASN A 529 5.28 -17.47 2.85
N SER A 530 4.59 -16.88 1.88
CA SER A 530 4.61 -17.26 0.46
C SER A 530 4.20 -18.71 0.19
N SER A 531 3.42 -19.30 1.10
CA SER A 531 2.85 -20.64 0.96
C SER A 531 1.61 -20.63 0.08
N GLN A 532 1.47 -21.66 -0.75
CA GLN A 532 0.25 -21.96 -1.47
C GLN A 532 -0.15 -23.41 -1.25
N CYS A 533 -1.23 -23.59 -0.51
CA CYS A 533 -1.70 -24.89 -0.09
C CYS A 533 -3.09 -25.18 -0.62
N LEU A 534 -3.25 -26.35 -1.24
CA LEU A 534 -4.47 -26.71 -1.97
C LEU A 534 -4.93 -28.10 -1.53
N TRP A 535 -6.21 -28.20 -1.17
CA TRP A 535 -6.87 -29.45 -0.81
C TRP A 535 -8.13 -29.64 -1.65
N LEU A 536 -8.35 -30.86 -2.12
CA LEU A 536 -9.55 -31.26 -2.86
C LEU A 536 -10.21 -32.43 -2.12
N ILE A 537 -11.42 -32.22 -1.62
CA ILE A 537 -12.18 -33.19 -0.85
C ILE A 537 -13.32 -33.70 -1.74
N VAL A 538 -13.28 -34.99 -2.09
CA VAL A 538 -14.23 -35.67 -2.98
C VAL A 538 -14.60 -37.03 -2.39
N PRO A 539 -15.42 -37.07 -1.32
CA PRO A 539 -15.87 -38.32 -0.73
C PRO A 539 -16.82 -39.06 -1.69
N PRO A 540 -16.82 -40.40 -1.69
CA PRO A 540 -17.70 -41.18 -2.54
C PRO A 540 -19.14 -41.06 -2.04
N GLY A 541 -20.04 -40.52 -2.87
CA GLY A 541 -21.47 -40.47 -2.57
C GLY A 541 -22.19 -39.20 -3.03
N GLY A 542 -21.46 -38.09 -3.22
CA GLY A 542 -22.05 -36.81 -3.64
C GLY A 542 -23.01 -36.21 -2.59
N ASP A 543 -22.92 -36.67 -1.34
CA ASP A 543 -23.71 -36.16 -0.22
C ASP A 543 -23.11 -34.83 0.28
N GLU A 544 -23.98 -33.91 0.73
CA GLU A 544 -23.60 -32.61 1.28
C GLU A 544 -22.41 -32.72 2.24
N LEU A 545 -21.41 -31.86 2.03
CA LEU A 545 -20.17 -31.84 2.80
C LEU A 545 -20.12 -30.59 3.67
N THR A 546 -19.92 -30.77 4.97
CA THR A 546 -19.72 -29.65 5.91
C THR A 546 -18.29 -29.64 6.43
N PHE A 547 -17.65 -28.47 6.42
CA PHE A 547 -16.32 -28.22 6.96
C PHE A 547 -16.39 -27.37 8.24
N TYR A 548 -15.62 -27.76 9.25
CA TYR A 548 -15.51 -27.07 10.54
C TYR A 548 -14.05 -26.76 10.85
N PHE A 549 -13.73 -25.53 11.23
CA PHE A 549 -12.42 -25.24 11.81
C PHE A 549 -12.37 -25.72 13.27
N THR A 550 -11.23 -26.28 13.67
CA THR A 550 -10.88 -26.66 15.05
C THR A 550 -9.90 -25.68 15.68
N SER A 551 -9.09 -25.00 14.87
CA SER A 551 -8.28 -23.83 15.21
C SER A 551 -8.15 -22.91 13.99
N PHE A 552 -8.01 -21.61 14.21
CA PHE A 552 -7.78 -20.64 13.13
C PHE A 552 -7.08 -19.37 13.63
N GLU A 553 -5.86 -19.16 13.17
CA GLU A 553 -5.05 -17.96 13.43
C GLU A 553 -4.13 -17.68 12.24
N THR A 554 -4.54 -16.75 11.38
CA THR A 554 -3.75 -16.27 10.25
C THR A 554 -3.58 -14.75 10.34
N GLU A 555 -2.68 -14.17 9.53
CA GLU A 555 -2.64 -12.71 9.38
C GLU A 555 -3.98 -12.20 8.85
N GLU A 556 -4.50 -11.13 9.48
CA GLU A 556 -5.77 -10.53 9.10
C GLU A 556 -5.65 -9.89 7.70
N GLU A 557 -6.63 -10.16 6.83
CA GLU A 557 -6.73 -9.68 5.45
C GLU A 557 -5.64 -10.13 4.45
N ASN A 558 -4.45 -10.55 4.89
CA ASN A 558 -3.32 -10.90 4.02
C ASN A 558 -3.17 -12.41 3.81
N ASP A 559 -3.39 -13.21 4.87
CA ASP A 559 -3.25 -14.66 4.83
C ASP A 559 -4.62 -15.33 4.84
N ILE A 560 -5.05 -15.79 3.65
CA ILE A 560 -6.45 -16.06 3.38
C ILE A 560 -6.70 -17.55 3.10
N VAL A 561 -7.68 -18.11 3.83
CA VAL A 561 -8.26 -19.43 3.56
C VAL A 561 -9.57 -19.27 2.79
N LYS A 562 -9.63 -19.81 1.58
CA LYS A 562 -10.82 -19.81 0.71
C LYS A 562 -11.35 -21.23 0.54
N LEU A 563 -12.66 -21.39 0.67
CA LEU A 563 -13.36 -22.66 0.48
C LEU A 563 -14.31 -22.52 -0.70
N TYR A 564 -14.23 -23.43 -1.64
CA TYR A 564 -15.02 -23.47 -2.86
C TYR A 564 -15.81 -24.77 -2.95
N ASP A 565 -16.98 -24.72 -3.59
CA ASP A 565 -17.63 -25.91 -4.10
C ASP A 565 -16.87 -26.38 -5.35
N ALA A 566 -16.24 -27.54 -5.28
CA ALA A 566 -15.30 -27.99 -6.31
C ALA A 566 -16.00 -28.36 -7.63
N SER A 567 -17.30 -28.68 -7.58
CA SER A 567 -18.07 -29.12 -8.75
C SER A 567 -18.35 -27.98 -9.74
N ASN A 568 -18.52 -26.75 -9.22
CA ASN A 568 -18.91 -25.57 -10.00
C ASN A 568 -17.99 -24.36 -9.78
N ASN A 569 -16.95 -24.50 -8.96
CA ASN A 569 -15.97 -23.48 -8.62
C ASN A 569 -16.56 -22.23 -7.95
N GLN A 570 -17.70 -22.37 -7.25
CA GLN A 570 -18.32 -21.31 -6.48
C GLN A 570 -17.58 -21.08 -5.16
N LEU A 571 -17.16 -19.84 -4.88
CA LEU A 571 -16.64 -19.48 -3.56
C LEU A 571 -17.74 -19.58 -2.50
N LEU A 572 -17.52 -20.40 -1.48
CA LEU A 572 -18.44 -20.64 -0.37
C LEU A 572 -18.12 -19.74 0.84
N ALA A 573 -16.84 -19.60 1.16
CA ALA A 573 -16.38 -18.78 2.29
C ALA A 573 -14.92 -18.35 2.13
N GLU A 574 -14.57 -17.26 2.80
CA GLU A 574 -13.25 -16.66 2.86
C GLU A 574 -12.98 -16.17 4.29
N TYR A 575 -11.84 -16.58 4.88
CA TYR A 575 -11.47 -16.26 6.26
C TYR A 575 -10.00 -15.86 6.38
N SER A 576 -9.72 -14.96 7.31
CA SER A 576 -8.38 -14.53 7.74
C SER A 576 -8.45 -13.97 9.18
N GLY A 577 -7.30 -13.82 9.86
CA GLY A 577 -7.22 -13.23 11.20
C GLY A 577 -7.24 -14.23 12.37
N PHE A 578 -7.45 -13.72 13.59
CA PHE A 578 -7.37 -14.48 14.84
C PHE A 578 -8.75 -14.87 15.41
N TYR A 579 -8.97 -16.17 15.61
CA TYR A 579 -10.20 -16.70 16.21
C TYR A 579 -9.92 -17.49 17.49
N THR A 580 -10.53 -17.07 18.60
CA THR A 580 -10.36 -17.77 19.89
C THR A 580 -11.17 -19.07 19.96
N PRO A 581 -10.75 -20.08 20.76
CA PRO A 581 -11.55 -21.27 21.05
C PRO A 581 -12.93 -20.89 21.58
N GLY A 582 -13.99 -21.21 20.81
CA GLY A 582 -15.39 -20.85 21.11
C GLY A 582 -15.98 -19.73 20.24
N ASN A 583 -15.16 -19.05 19.45
CA ASN A 583 -15.58 -18.11 18.41
C ASN A 583 -14.81 -18.40 17.12
N LEU A 584 -14.86 -19.65 16.65
CA LEU A 584 -14.26 -20.07 15.37
C LEU A 584 -15.17 -19.70 14.19
N PRO A 585 -14.66 -19.66 12.95
CA PRO A 585 -15.48 -19.41 11.78
C PRO A 585 -16.68 -20.39 11.70
N PRO A 586 -17.84 -19.95 11.18
CA PRO A 586 -19.02 -20.80 11.09
C PRO A 586 -18.78 -21.97 10.11
N PRO A 587 -19.51 -23.08 10.27
CA PRO A 587 -19.37 -24.24 9.38
C PRO A 587 -19.67 -23.88 7.92
N VAL A 588 -18.86 -24.38 6.99
CA VAL A 588 -19.00 -24.12 5.55
C VAL A 588 -19.58 -25.35 4.87
N ILE A 589 -20.65 -25.18 4.10
CA ILE A 589 -21.38 -26.28 3.46
C ILE A 589 -21.12 -26.24 1.95
N SER A 590 -20.67 -27.36 1.38
CA SER A 590 -20.66 -27.63 -0.05
C SER A 590 -21.87 -28.49 -0.43
N PRO A 591 -22.85 -27.93 -1.16
CA PRO A 591 -24.03 -28.67 -1.62
C PRO A 591 -23.72 -29.80 -2.60
N SER A 592 -22.62 -29.72 -3.36
CA SER A 592 -22.24 -30.78 -4.30
C SER A 592 -21.60 -31.99 -3.64
N GLY A 593 -21.22 -31.88 -2.36
CA GLY A 593 -20.44 -32.88 -1.65
C GLY A 593 -18.95 -32.86 -1.99
N GLU A 594 -18.49 -31.93 -2.82
CA GLU A 594 -17.09 -31.77 -3.22
C GLU A 594 -16.58 -30.37 -2.84
N MET A 595 -15.48 -30.28 -2.10
CA MET A 595 -14.95 -29.00 -1.63
C MET A 595 -13.48 -28.83 -2.01
N PHE A 596 -13.14 -27.65 -2.52
CA PHE A 596 -11.77 -27.24 -2.80
C PHE A 596 -11.37 -26.15 -1.83
N ILE A 597 -10.27 -26.33 -1.11
CA ILE A 597 -9.77 -25.38 -0.11
C ILE A 597 -8.42 -24.87 -0.61
N SER A 598 -8.23 -23.55 -0.58
CA SER A 598 -6.95 -22.91 -0.83
C SER A 598 -6.54 -22.04 0.34
N PHE A 599 -5.32 -22.20 0.83
CA PHE A 599 -4.68 -21.28 1.76
C PHE A 599 -3.51 -20.59 1.04
N GLN A 600 -3.51 -19.27 1.05
CA GLN A 600 -2.49 -18.43 0.42
C GLN A 600 -2.00 -17.42 1.45
N THR A 601 -0.68 -17.33 1.60
CA THR A 601 -0.04 -16.38 2.51
C THR A 601 0.78 -15.36 1.74
N ASP A 602 0.94 -14.16 2.29
CA ASP A 602 1.76 -13.11 1.69
C ASP A 602 3.27 -13.30 2.01
N ILE A 603 4.10 -12.26 1.90
CA ILE A 603 5.56 -12.38 2.15
C ILE A 603 5.97 -12.06 3.60
N ILE A 604 5.10 -11.54 4.46
CA ILE A 604 5.43 -11.03 5.80
C ILE A 604 4.42 -11.50 6.84
N ASN A 605 4.83 -11.59 8.10
CA ASN A 605 3.99 -12.09 9.20
C ASN A 605 3.54 -13.55 9.02
N ASN A 606 3.46 -14.26 10.13
CA ASN A 606 2.88 -15.59 10.17
C ASN A 606 2.32 -15.86 11.55
N GLY A 607 1.61 -16.97 11.68
CA GLY A 607 1.03 -17.41 12.93
C GLY A 607 0.90 -18.93 12.99
N PRO A 608 0.25 -19.43 14.05
CA PRO A 608 0.03 -20.86 14.27
C PRO A 608 -0.82 -21.57 13.21
N GLY A 609 -1.52 -20.83 12.34
CA GLY A 609 -2.26 -21.40 11.21
C GLY A 609 -3.63 -21.94 11.58
N TRP A 610 -4.06 -22.99 10.90
CA TRP A 610 -5.42 -23.52 11.06
C TRP A 610 -5.50 -25.03 10.88
N GLU A 611 -6.47 -25.61 11.57
CA GLU A 611 -6.88 -27.00 11.44
C GLU A 611 -8.40 -27.04 11.30
N GLY A 612 -8.91 -28.01 10.53
CA GLY A 612 -10.33 -28.27 10.41
C GLY A 612 -10.66 -29.72 10.11
N ILE A 613 -11.93 -30.06 10.29
CA ILE A 613 -12.51 -31.38 10.02
C ILE A 613 -13.66 -31.24 9.04
N TYR A 614 -13.73 -32.16 8.08
CA TYR A 614 -14.87 -32.23 7.18
C TYR A 614 -15.70 -33.50 7.43
N VAL A 615 -16.98 -33.43 7.09
CA VAL A 615 -17.93 -34.55 7.19
C VAL A 615 -18.84 -34.54 5.96
N SER A 616 -18.96 -35.68 5.29
CA SER A 616 -19.90 -35.93 4.19
C SER A 616 -21.00 -36.90 4.66
N GLY A 617 -22.27 -36.49 4.52
CA GLY A 617 -23.45 -37.28 4.94
C GLY A 617 -24.43 -36.53 5.87
N THR A 618 -25.71 -36.93 5.85
CA THR A 618 -26.85 -36.18 6.43
C THR A 618 -27.23 -36.61 7.86
N TRP A 619 -27.49 -35.67 8.79
CA TRP A 619 -28.73 -34.88 8.88
C TRP A 619 -29.98 -35.76 9.07
N LEU A 620 -30.71 -35.55 10.18
CA LEU A 620 -31.95 -36.28 10.46
C LEU A 620 -33.03 -35.82 9.48
N PRO A 621 -33.63 -36.72 8.66
CA PRO A 621 -34.45 -36.26 7.56
C PRO A 621 -35.67 -35.46 8.03
N GLN A 622 -35.75 -34.19 7.64
CA GLN A 622 -36.91 -33.36 7.98
C GLN A 622 -38.06 -33.60 7.00
N PRO A 623 -39.32 -33.27 7.37
CA PRO A 623 -40.46 -33.35 6.45
C PRO A 623 -40.15 -32.52 5.19
N GLN A 624 -40.29 -33.10 4.01
CA GLN A 624 -39.74 -32.47 2.79
C GLN A 624 -40.38 -31.11 2.46
N THR A 625 -41.69 -30.99 2.66
CA THR A 625 -42.46 -29.77 2.42
C THR A 625 -43.63 -29.72 3.36
N ILE A 626 -44.08 -28.51 3.69
CA ILE A 626 -45.38 -28.23 4.28
C ILE A 626 -46.14 -27.30 3.33
N THR A 627 -47.42 -27.58 3.09
CA THR A 627 -48.29 -26.83 2.20
C THR A 627 -49.60 -26.59 2.92
N ILE A 628 -50.05 -25.35 2.90
CA ILE A 628 -51.34 -24.97 3.46
C ILE A 628 -52.28 -24.72 2.30
N ILE A 629 -53.33 -25.54 2.18
CA ILE A 629 -54.36 -25.38 1.16
C ILE A 629 -55.55 -24.67 1.81
N ASP A 630 -55.84 -23.46 1.35
CA ASP A 630 -57.04 -22.69 1.71
C ASP A 630 -58.27 -23.21 0.95
N SER A 631 -59.35 -23.42 1.69
CA SER A 631 -60.71 -23.27 1.16
C SER A 631 -61.51 -22.37 2.10
N ILE A 632 -61.94 -21.19 1.63
CA ILE A 632 -62.79 -20.18 2.32
C ILE A 632 -63.07 -20.53 3.80
N TYR A 633 -62.13 -20.13 4.68
CA TYR A 633 -62.14 -20.28 6.16
C TYR A 633 -61.82 -21.67 6.76
N SER A 634 -61.33 -22.62 5.97
CA SER A 634 -60.77 -23.90 6.43
C SER A 634 -59.42 -24.14 5.74
N LEU A 635 -58.38 -24.36 6.54
CA LEU A 635 -57.02 -24.63 6.10
C LEU A 635 -56.73 -26.13 6.23
N ASN A 636 -56.25 -26.74 5.15
CA ASN A 636 -55.71 -28.09 5.17
C ASN A 636 -54.19 -28.01 5.10
N ILE A 637 -53.52 -28.26 6.22
CA ILE A 637 -52.07 -28.27 6.39
C ILE A 637 -51.60 -29.67 6.05
N ILE A 638 -50.86 -29.81 4.95
CA ILE A 638 -50.36 -31.09 4.46
C ILE A 638 -48.84 -30.98 4.43
N TRP A 639 -48.15 -31.95 5.04
CA TRP A 639 -46.72 -32.10 4.86
C TRP A 639 -46.42 -33.43 4.19
N ASN A 640 -45.20 -33.59 3.72
CA ASN A 640 -44.74 -34.85 3.15
C ASN A 640 -43.90 -35.61 4.17
N MET A 641 -43.92 -36.94 4.04
CA MET A 641 -43.00 -37.78 4.80
C MET A 641 -41.56 -37.33 4.53
N PRO A 642 -40.68 -37.38 5.55
CA PRO A 642 -39.27 -37.16 5.35
C PRO A 642 -38.70 -38.26 4.46
N ASP A 643 -37.71 -37.94 3.62
CA ASP A 643 -37.09 -38.94 2.75
C ASP A 643 -36.25 -39.90 3.59
N THR A 644 -36.83 -41.05 3.91
CA THR A 644 -36.20 -42.04 4.77
C THR A 644 -35.50 -43.14 3.98
N LEU A 645 -35.50 -43.07 2.64
CA LEU A 645 -35.20 -44.24 1.82
C LEU A 645 -33.74 -44.67 1.81
N ASN A 646 -32.82 -43.91 2.43
CA ASN A 646 -31.42 -44.33 2.64
C ASN A 646 -30.79 -43.81 3.96
N SER A 647 -31.56 -43.25 4.89
CA SER A 647 -31.00 -42.53 6.05
C SER A 647 -30.61 -43.39 7.25
N GLY A 648 -30.99 -44.67 7.28
CA GLY A 648 -30.69 -45.57 8.40
C GLY A 648 -31.35 -45.21 9.75
N CYS A 649 -32.13 -44.13 9.82
CA CYS A 649 -32.78 -43.61 11.02
C CYS A 649 -34.17 -44.25 11.24
N SER A 650 -34.56 -44.46 12.50
CA SER A 650 -35.84 -45.11 12.85
C SER A 650 -36.95 -44.10 13.12
N PHE A 651 -37.80 -43.83 12.12
CA PHE A 651 -38.87 -42.83 12.20
C PHE A 651 -39.97 -43.19 13.22
N LEU A 652 -40.41 -42.22 14.03
CA LEU A 652 -41.39 -42.36 15.12
C LEU A 652 -42.68 -41.54 14.92
N GLY A 653 -42.63 -40.41 14.20
CA GLY A 653 -43.81 -39.56 13.95
C GLY A 653 -43.45 -38.08 13.83
N PHE A 654 -44.44 -37.19 13.96
CA PHE A 654 -44.27 -35.74 13.79
C PHE A 654 -44.73 -34.92 14.99
N ASN A 655 -44.15 -33.73 15.18
CA ASN A 655 -44.76 -32.65 15.98
C ASN A 655 -45.21 -31.50 15.06
N LEU A 656 -46.33 -30.87 15.40
CA LEU A 656 -46.93 -29.76 14.65
C LEU A 656 -47.06 -28.54 15.56
N TYR A 657 -46.63 -27.39 15.06
CA TYR A 657 -46.64 -26.11 15.75
C TYR A 657 -47.48 -25.09 14.99
N ARG A 658 -48.15 -24.19 15.71
CA ARG A 658 -48.83 -23.01 15.16
C ARG A 658 -48.33 -21.77 15.87
N ASN A 659 -47.78 -20.82 15.11
CA ASN A 659 -47.12 -19.61 15.61
C ASN A 659 -46.19 -19.91 16.81
N GLY A 660 -45.32 -20.92 16.65
CA GLY A 660 -44.36 -21.36 17.66
C GLY A 660 -44.91 -22.19 18.83
N THR A 661 -46.22 -22.42 18.94
CA THR A 661 -46.82 -23.26 20.00
C THR A 661 -47.14 -24.66 19.49
N GLN A 662 -46.65 -25.69 20.17
CA GLN A 662 -46.93 -27.08 19.81
C GLN A 662 -48.40 -27.42 20.02
N LEU A 663 -49.04 -27.99 18.99
CA LEU A 663 -50.45 -28.31 19.00
C LEU A 663 -50.75 -29.73 19.51
N ASN A 664 -49.79 -30.65 19.37
CA ASN A 664 -49.97 -32.06 19.72
C ASN A 664 -49.22 -32.44 20.99
N THR A 665 -49.83 -33.28 21.83
CA THR A 665 -49.24 -33.81 23.08
C THR A 665 -48.65 -35.22 22.93
N SER A 666 -48.87 -35.85 21.78
CA SER A 666 -48.32 -37.14 21.35
C SER A 666 -47.99 -37.07 19.87
N LEU A 667 -46.96 -37.80 19.42
CA LEU A 667 -46.50 -37.75 18.03
C LEU A 667 -47.62 -38.09 17.03
N TYR A 668 -47.73 -37.29 15.97
CA TYR A 668 -48.65 -37.57 14.89
C TYR A 668 -48.06 -38.59 13.91
N PRO A 669 -48.81 -39.64 13.54
CA PRO A 669 -48.36 -40.62 12.55
C PRO A 669 -48.71 -40.22 11.11
N ASP A 670 -49.62 -39.26 10.94
CA ASP A 670 -50.17 -38.84 9.66
C ASP A 670 -49.51 -37.54 9.17
N THR A 671 -49.71 -37.20 7.89
CA THR A 671 -49.08 -36.03 7.25
C THR A 671 -50.05 -34.92 6.86
N THR A 672 -51.23 -34.88 7.48
CA THR A 672 -52.28 -33.89 7.19
C THR A 672 -52.99 -33.44 8.46
N PHE A 673 -53.32 -32.15 8.57
CA PHE A 673 -54.05 -31.54 9.68
C PHE A 673 -55.01 -30.45 9.16
N ILE A 674 -56.25 -30.41 9.66
CA ILE A 674 -57.24 -29.40 9.26
C ILE A 674 -57.42 -28.40 10.41
N ASP A 675 -57.25 -27.11 10.11
CA ASP A 675 -57.52 -25.99 11.03
C ASP A 675 -58.61 -25.06 10.46
N ILE A 676 -59.38 -24.42 11.33
CA ILE A 676 -60.46 -23.50 10.94
C ILE A 676 -60.12 -22.12 11.50
N VAL A 677 -59.90 -21.15 10.61
CA VAL A 677 -59.40 -19.82 10.97
C VAL A 677 -60.22 -18.70 10.32
N SER A 678 -60.29 -17.55 10.99
CA SER A 678 -60.85 -16.31 10.47
C SER A 678 -59.87 -15.60 9.52
N PRO A 679 -60.32 -14.66 8.65
CA PRO A 679 -59.40 -13.90 7.81
C PRO A 679 -58.33 -13.19 8.66
N GLY A 680 -57.05 -13.35 8.27
CA GLY A 680 -55.85 -13.01 9.04
C GLY A 680 -54.65 -13.85 8.61
N GLU A 681 -53.48 -13.65 9.24
CA GLU A 681 -52.22 -14.36 8.92
C GLU A 681 -51.90 -15.45 9.95
N TRP A 682 -51.42 -16.61 9.48
CA TRP A 682 -51.14 -17.79 10.31
C TRP A 682 -49.91 -18.56 9.83
N GLU A 683 -49.04 -19.02 10.75
CA GLU A 683 -47.84 -19.83 10.49
C GLU A 683 -47.95 -21.22 11.14
N TYR A 684 -47.56 -22.26 10.40
CA TYR A 684 -47.50 -23.65 10.87
C TYR A 684 -46.14 -24.27 10.57
N CYS A 685 -45.59 -25.03 11.52
CA CYS A 685 -44.31 -25.74 11.37
C CYS A 685 -44.43 -27.22 11.76
N VAL A 686 -43.71 -28.10 11.07
CA VAL A 686 -43.66 -29.54 11.38
C VAL A 686 -42.22 -30.05 11.48
N THR A 687 -41.96 -30.89 12.47
CA THR A 687 -40.70 -31.63 12.65
C THR A 687 -40.94 -33.14 12.54
N ALA A 688 -39.96 -33.88 12.03
CA ALA A 688 -39.95 -35.35 12.01
C ALA A 688 -39.14 -35.89 13.20
N VAL A 689 -39.69 -36.88 13.89
CA VAL A 689 -39.09 -37.47 15.10
C VAL A 689 -38.63 -38.89 14.79
N TYR A 690 -37.40 -39.19 15.17
CA TYR A 690 -36.73 -40.48 15.02
C TYR A 690 -36.28 -41.02 16.38
N VAL A 691 -35.85 -42.27 16.44
CA VAL A 691 -35.20 -42.83 17.64
C VAL A 691 -33.92 -42.05 18.00
N GLU A 692 -33.24 -41.53 16.97
CA GLU A 692 -31.99 -40.79 17.05
C GLU A 692 -32.18 -39.31 17.45
N GLY A 693 -33.41 -38.78 17.40
CA GLY A 693 -33.72 -37.39 17.76
C GLY A 693 -34.80 -36.75 16.89
N GLU A 694 -35.05 -35.46 17.09
CA GLU A 694 -36.01 -34.67 16.31
C GLU A 694 -35.28 -33.85 15.24
N SER A 695 -35.81 -33.84 14.02
CA SER A 695 -35.29 -33.04 12.91
C SER A 695 -35.53 -31.54 13.14
N ASN A 696 -34.86 -30.71 12.35
CA ASN A 696 -35.23 -29.29 12.25
C ASN A 696 -36.66 -29.12 11.69
N PRO A 697 -37.37 -28.02 12.02
CA PRO A 697 -38.75 -27.77 11.60
C PRO A 697 -38.84 -27.23 10.16
N VAL A 698 -39.92 -27.58 9.46
CA VAL A 698 -40.30 -27.01 8.17
C VAL A 698 -41.61 -26.27 8.30
N CYS A 699 -41.63 -24.99 7.92
CA CYS A 699 -42.72 -24.04 8.18
C CYS A 699 -43.36 -23.48 6.90
N ALA A 700 -44.65 -23.13 6.98
CA ALA A 700 -45.35 -22.32 5.98
C ALA A 700 -46.38 -21.39 6.63
N SER A 701 -46.63 -20.26 5.98
CA SER A 701 -47.59 -19.24 6.42
C SER A 701 -48.66 -19.00 5.36
N ILE A 702 -49.87 -18.60 5.78
CA ILE A 702 -50.98 -18.27 4.87
C ILE A 702 -51.80 -17.07 5.34
N VAL A 703 -52.36 -16.34 4.37
CA VAL A 703 -53.27 -15.20 4.55
C VAL A 703 -54.57 -15.48 3.79
N ILE A 704 -55.74 -15.30 4.43
CA ILE A 704 -57.05 -15.56 3.80
C ILE A 704 -57.75 -14.25 3.36
N PRO A 705 -57.99 -13.98 2.04
CA PRO A 705 -58.45 -12.70 1.48
C PRO A 705 -59.99 -12.56 1.21
N CYS A 706 -60.46 -11.34 0.86
CA CYS A 706 -61.87 -10.94 0.58
C CYS A 706 -62.06 -10.49 -0.91
N TYR A 707 -63.23 -10.68 -1.55
CA TYR A 707 -63.46 -10.44 -3.01
C TYR A 707 -64.68 -9.56 -3.38
N GLY A 708 -64.64 -8.83 -4.52
CA GLY A 708 -65.71 -8.02 -5.16
C GLY A 708 -65.80 -8.16 -6.72
N THR A 709 -66.65 -7.39 -7.42
CA THR A 709 -66.97 -7.50 -8.88
C THR A 709 -66.69 -6.20 -9.67
N LEU A 710 -66.27 -6.28 -10.93
CA LEU A 710 -65.94 -5.15 -11.83
C LEU A 710 -66.62 -5.29 -13.21
N GLU A 711 -67.24 -4.23 -13.72
CA GLU A 711 -67.78 -4.13 -15.10
C GLU A 711 -67.10 -3.01 -15.93
N LEU A 712 -66.85 -3.26 -17.22
CA LEU A 712 -66.10 -2.39 -18.14
C LEU A 712 -66.85 -2.13 -19.46
N ASN A 713 -66.79 -0.91 -20.02
CA ASN A 713 -67.14 -0.61 -21.43
C ASN A 713 -65.98 0.07 -22.17
N ILE A 714 -65.74 -0.30 -23.44
CA ILE A 714 -64.63 0.25 -24.25
C ILE A 714 -65.13 0.84 -25.58
N THR A 715 -64.82 2.11 -25.87
CA THR A 715 -65.30 2.84 -27.06
C THR A 715 -64.19 3.60 -27.81
N ASP A 716 -64.41 3.85 -29.11
CA ASP A 716 -63.55 4.66 -29.96
C ASP A 716 -63.80 6.17 -29.74
N SER A 717 -62.74 6.96 -29.55
CA SER A 717 -62.85 8.38 -29.17
C SER A 717 -63.44 9.31 -30.23
N ILE A 718 -63.41 8.90 -31.51
CA ILE A 718 -63.82 9.72 -32.66
C ILE A 718 -65.23 9.35 -33.13
N SER A 719 -65.54 8.06 -33.20
CA SER A 719 -66.82 7.51 -33.68
C SER A 719 -67.81 7.18 -32.55
N GLY A 720 -67.33 7.00 -31.32
CA GLY A 720 -68.14 6.70 -30.13
C GLY A 720 -68.77 5.31 -30.11
N GLN A 721 -68.39 4.42 -31.02
CA GLN A 721 -68.89 3.03 -31.06
C GLN A 721 -68.04 2.12 -30.16
N GLY A 722 -68.68 1.08 -29.62
CA GLY A 722 -68.01 0.09 -28.77
C GLY A 722 -67.12 -0.85 -29.58
N ILE A 723 -65.91 -1.13 -29.08
CA ILE A 723 -64.91 -1.89 -29.83
C ILE A 723 -64.84 -3.34 -29.32
N GLU A 724 -65.24 -4.28 -30.17
CA GLU A 724 -65.30 -5.72 -29.87
C GLU A 724 -63.97 -6.41 -30.15
N GLY A 725 -63.64 -7.43 -29.33
CA GLY A 725 -62.49 -8.32 -29.56
C GLY A 725 -61.16 -7.80 -29.03
N ILE A 726 -61.14 -6.75 -28.20
CA ILE A 726 -59.91 -6.21 -27.60
C ILE A 726 -59.60 -6.98 -26.31
N THR A 727 -58.32 -7.34 -26.13
CA THR A 727 -57.84 -7.93 -24.87
C THR A 727 -57.50 -6.83 -23.88
N VAL A 728 -58.13 -6.87 -22.71
CA VAL A 728 -57.85 -6.00 -21.56
C VAL A 728 -57.12 -6.81 -20.50
N VAL A 729 -56.02 -6.28 -19.98
CA VAL A 729 -55.23 -6.89 -18.91
C VAL A 729 -55.41 -6.07 -17.63
N ILE A 730 -55.75 -6.74 -16.52
CA ILE A 730 -56.00 -6.13 -15.20
C ILE A 730 -55.24 -6.95 -14.17
N GLY A 731 -54.18 -6.37 -13.61
CA GLY A 731 -53.17 -7.16 -12.88
C GLY A 731 -52.65 -8.31 -13.76
N ASP A 732 -52.73 -9.54 -13.27
CA ASP A 732 -52.29 -10.76 -13.98
C ASP A 732 -53.40 -11.47 -14.78
N THR A 733 -54.61 -10.89 -14.79
CA THR A 733 -55.78 -11.49 -15.45
C THR A 733 -56.15 -10.75 -16.73
N ASN A 734 -56.65 -11.47 -17.73
CA ASN A 734 -57.10 -10.87 -18.99
C ASN A 734 -58.55 -11.24 -19.32
N VAL A 735 -59.25 -10.30 -19.95
CA VAL A 735 -60.61 -10.48 -20.46
C VAL A 735 -60.70 -9.87 -21.85
N ILE A 736 -61.48 -10.48 -22.74
CA ILE A 736 -61.68 -9.99 -24.11
C ILE A 736 -63.04 -9.31 -24.19
N SER A 737 -63.08 -8.12 -24.78
CA SER A 737 -64.32 -7.36 -24.94
C SER A 737 -65.33 -8.06 -25.83
N GLY A 738 -66.57 -8.18 -25.33
CA GLY A 738 -67.68 -8.76 -26.09
C GLY A 738 -68.26 -7.79 -27.14
N PRO A 739 -69.31 -8.20 -27.85
CA PRO A 739 -69.98 -7.36 -28.85
C PRO A 739 -70.49 -6.05 -28.21
N ASN A 740 -70.11 -4.91 -28.81
CA ASN A 740 -70.29 -3.54 -28.30
C ASN A 740 -69.34 -3.09 -27.16
N GLY A 741 -68.27 -3.84 -26.86
CA GLY A 741 -67.17 -3.38 -26.01
C GLY A 741 -67.29 -3.63 -24.49
N TYR A 742 -68.23 -4.46 -24.04
CA TYR A 742 -68.49 -4.70 -22.60
C TYR A 742 -67.78 -5.95 -22.02
N CYS A 743 -67.34 -5.89 -20.75
CA CYS A 743 -66.70 -6.99 -19.98
C CYS A 743 -67.11 -7.01 -18.49
N LEU A 744 -67.05 -8.18 -17.83
CA LEU A 744 -67.43 -8.38 -16.41
C LEU A 744 -66.50 -9.38 -15.70
N MET A 745 -66.06 -9.13 -14.46
CA MET A 745 -65.11 -9.99 -13.72
C MET A 745 -65.23 -9.88 -12.18
N MET A 746 -64.84 -10.92 -11.42
CA MET A 746 -64.66 -10.85 -9.96
C MET A 746 -63.17 -10.79 -9.59
N LEU A 747 -62.80 -9.90 -8.67
CA LEU A 747 -61.41 -9.63 -8.25
C LEU A 747 -61.31 -9.48 -6.71
N PRO A 748 -60.15 -9.80 -6.10
CA PRO A 748 -59.94 -9.55 -4.68
C PRO A 748 -60.04 -8.05 -4.36
N GLU A 749 -60.35 -7.71 -3.11
CA GLU A 749 -60.36 -6.31 -2.67
C GLU A 749 -58.97 -5.68 -2.85
N GLY A 750 -58.91 -4.55 -3.53
CA GLY A 750 -57.64 -3.90 -3.87
C GLY A 750 -57.74 -2.96 -5.07
N THR A 751 -56.67 -2.21 -5.31
CA THR A 751 -56.55 -1.33 -6.49
C THR A 751 -55.71 -2.02 -7.56
N PHE A 752 -56.25 -2.09 -8.78
CA PHE A 752 -55.63 -2.75 -9.91
C PHE A 752 -55.41 -1.77 -11.05
N ASN A 753 -54.28 -1.93 -11.74
CA ASN A 753 -54.01 -1.24 -12.99
C ASN A 753 -54.64 -2.02 -14.15
N ILE A 754 -55.31 -1.30 -15.04
CA ILE A 754 -55.94 -1.78 -16.26
C ILE A 754 -55.09 -1.30 -17.43
N SER A 755 -54.67 -2.20 -18.31
CA SER A 755 -54.01 -1.86 -19.58
C SER A 755 -54.78 -2.43 -20.76
N VAL A 756 -54.97 -1.62 -21.79
CA VAL A 756 -55.70 -1.95 -23.01
C VAL A 756 -54.80 -1.65 -24.21
N ASN A 757 -54.59 -2.64 -25.09
CA ASN A 757 -53.81 -2.47 -26.31
C ASN A 757 -54.58 -3.03 -27.51
N ALA A 758 -54.73 -2.22 -28.56
CA ALA A 758 -55.46 -2.56 -29.77
C ALA A 758 -54.75 -2.00 -31.02
N THR A 759 -54.62 -2.84 -32.06
CA THR A 759 -53.94 -2.46 -33.31
C THR A 759 -54.61 -1.24 -33.96
N GLY A 760 -53.84 -0.17 -34.19
CA GLY A 760 -54.32 1.08 -34.79
C GLY A 760 -54.69 2.18 -33.78
N TYR A 761 -54.57 1.93 -32.48
CA TYR A 761 -54.85 2.87 -31.39
C TYR A 761 -53.66 3.01 -30.44
N GLU A 762 -53.56 4.16 -29.78
CA GLU A 762 -52.63 4.38 -28.68
C GLU A 762 -52.97 3.44 -27.49
N PRO A 763 -51.97 2.84 -26.84
CA PRO A 763 -52.19 2.04 -25.64
C PRO A 763 -52.77 2.89 -24.49
N LEU A 764 -53.73 2.34 -23.75
CA LEU A 764 -54.37 3.02 -22.62
C LEU A 764 -54.08 2.29 -21.32
N ILE A 765 -53.67 3.04 -20.28
CA ILE A 765 -53.51 2.53 -18.91
C ILE A 765 -54.40 3.35 -17.97
N SER A 766 -55.11 2.67 -17.07
CA SER A 766 -55.99 3.24 -16.04
C SER A 766 -55.88 2.44 -14.73
N SER A 767 -56.58 2.85 -13.68
CA SER A 767 -56.61 2.11 -12.40
C SER A 767 -58.01 2.09 -11.80
N VAL A 768 -58.38 0.99 -11.14
CA VAL A 768 -59.68 0.85 -10.47
C VAL A 768 -59.53 0.17 -9.11
N THR A 769 -60.32 0.59 -8.13
CA THR A 769 -60.37 -0.03 -6.80
C THR A 769 -61.62 -0.90 -6.65
N ILE A 770 -61.41 -2.15 -6.27
CA ILE A 770 -62.45 -3.13 -5.98
C ILE A 770 -62.60 -3.24 -4.47
N LEU A 771 -63.83 -3.12 -3.97
CA LEU A 771 -64.16 -3.21 -2.55
C LEU A 771 -64.88 -4.54 -2.28
N CYS A 772 -64.67 -5.11 -1.08
CA CYS A 772 -65.18 -6.45 -0.82
C CYS A 772 -66.72 -6.53 -0.94
N SER A 773 -67.18 -7.53 -1.70
CA SER A 773 -68.58 -7.88 -1.99
C SER A 773 -69.40 -6.78 -2.69
N GLN A 774 -68.76 -5.81 -3.35
CA GLN A 774 -69.42 -4.76 -4.14
C GLN A 774 -69.12 -4.86 -5.64
N THR A 775 -69.95 -4.26 -6.49
CA THR A 775 -69.73 -4.14 -7.94
C THR A 775 -69.30 -2.71 -8.33
N THR A 776 -68.18 -2.58 -9.03
CA THR A 776 -67.62 -1.30 -9.54
C THR A 776 -67.75 -1.22 -11.07
N ASN A 777 -68.03 -0.06 -11.66
CA ASN A 777 -68.17 0.14 -13.12
C ASN A 777 -67.16 1.20 -13.64
N ILE A 778 -66.57 1.00 -14.82
CA ILE A 778 -65.67 1.98 -15.47
C ILE A 778 -65.76 1.95 -17.02
N ASP A 779 -65.72 3.12 -17.65
CA ASP A 779 -65.73 3.29 -19.12
C ASP A 779 -64.34 3.72 -19.62
N LEU A 780 -63.85 3.13 -20.71
CA LEU A 780 -62.51 3.34 -21.29
C LEU A 780 -62.62 3.77 -22.76
N ILE A 781 -61.87 4.81 -23.17
CA ILE A 781 -61.98 5.43 -24.50
C ILE A 781 -60.61 5.39 -25.20
N LEU A 782 -60.51 4.85 -26.43
CA LEU A 782 -59.25 4.68 -27.19
C LEU A 782 -59.10 5.70 -28.34
N ILE A 783 -57.85 6.15 -28.61
CA ILE A 783 -57.51 7.19 -29.62
C ILE A 783 -56.67 6.60 -30.78
N PRO A 784 -57.01 6.83 -32.06
CA PRO A 784 -56.28 6.26 -33.21
C PRO A 784 -54.95 6.96 -33.56
N LEU A 785 -53.98 6.20 -34.11
CA LEU A 785 -52.60 6.64 -34.44
C LEU A 785 -52.47 7.29 -35.85
N LEU A 786 -51.78 8.46 -35.96
CA LEU A 786 -51.51 9.18 -37.23
C LEU A 786 -50.01 9.13 -37.63
N PRO A 787 -49.64 8.84 -38.90
CA PRO A 787 -48.24 8.64 -39.29
C PRO A 787 -47.41 9.95 -39.39
N PRO A 788 -46.17 9.97 -38.86
CA PRO A 788 -45.29 11.14 -38.93
C PRO A 788 -44.39 11.16 -40.19
N PRO A 789 -43.63 12.26 -40.43
CA PRO A 789 -42.58 12.32 -41.45
C PRO A 789 -41.45 11.33 -41.14
N SER A 790 -40.53 11.07 -42.09
CA SER A 790 -39.39 10.15 -41.87
C SER A 790 -38.06 10.77 -42.28
N ASN A 791 -36.93 10.22 -41.81
CA ASN A 791 -35.57 10.71 -42.09
C ASN A 791 -35.39 12.23 -41.87
N PHE A 792 -35.80 12.72 -40.69
CA PHE A 792 -35.54 14.11 -40.32
C PHE A 792 -34.07 14.29 -39.93
N ASP A 793 -33.45 15.37 -40.41
CA ASP A 793 -32.03 15.69 -40.23
C ASP A 793 -31.87 17.22 -40.10
N ALA A 794 -31.07 17.69 -39.14
CA ALA A 794 -30.83 19.10 -38.85
C ALA A 794 -29.32 19.41 -38.76
N GLU A 795 -28.80 20.25 -39.67
CA GLU A 795 -27.37 20.55 -39.79
C GLU A 795 -27.07 22.04 -39.50
N ILE A 796 -26.04 22.33 -38.71
CA ILE A 796 -25.50 23.70 -38.54
C ILE A 796 -24.73 24.09 -39.80
N LEU A 797 -25.16 25.15 -40.46
CA LEU A 797 -24.43 25.68 -41.62
C LEU A 797 -23.41 26.75 -41.23
N ASP A 798 -23.74 27.56 -40.21
CA ASP A 798 -22.90 28.60 -39.62
C ASP A 798 -23.41 29.00 -38.22
N GLU A 799 -22.70 29.93 -37.56
CA GLU A 799 -22.97 30.44 -36.21
C GLU A 799 -24.41 30.95 -35.97
N THR A 800 -25.23 31.12 -37.00
CA THR A 800 -26.59 31.68 -36.90
C THR A 800 -27.68 30.90 -37.64
N THR A 801 -27.32 29.80 -38.33
CA THR A 801 -28.22 29.14 -39.27
C THR A 801 -28.21 27.61 -39.13
N VAL A 802 -29.40 27.03 -38.92
CA VAL A 802 -29.64 25.57 -38.99
C VAL A 802 -30.53 25.25 -40.19
N TYR A 803 -30.18 24.19 -40.91
CA TYR A 803 -30.92 23.68 -42.06
C TYR A 803 -31.53 22.32 -41.75
N CYS A 804 -32.86 22.21 -41.83
CA CYS A 804 -33.60 20.99 -41.53
C CYS A 804 -34.22 20.37 -42.79
N THR A 805 -34.18 19.05 -42.93
CA THR A 805 -34.79 18.30 -44.05
C THR A 805 -35.49 17.02 -43.59
N TRP A 806 -36.48 16.53 -44.36
CA TRP A 806 -37.16 15.25 -44.10
C TRP A 806 -37.76 14.61 -45.36
N ASN A 807 -38.30 13.39 -45.21
CA ASN A 807 -39.14 12.70 -46.17
C ASN A 807 -40.63 12.81 -45.82
N PRO A 808 -41.55 12.85 -46.82
CA PRO A 808 -42.99 12.91 -46.56
C PRO A 808 -43.53 11.72 -45.77
N ALA A 809 -44.60 11.94 -45.00
CA ALA A 809 -45.28 10.86 -44.26
C ALA A 809 -46.00 9.88 -45.19
N ASP A 810 -45.97 8.58 -44.84
CA ASP A 810 -46.69 7.54 -45.57
C ASP A 810 -48.19 7.64 -45.27
N THR A 811 -48.97 8.00 -46.29
CA THR A 811 -50.43 8.21 -46.17
C THR A 811 -51.25 7.05 -46.72
N THR A 812 -50.60 5.94 -47.08
CA THR A 812 -51.24 4.83 -47.79
C THR A 812 -52.25 4.10 -46.91
N GLY A 813 -53.55 4.17 -47.28
CA GLY A 813 -54.62 3.45 -46.59
C GLY A 813 -55.28 4.21 -45.42
N LEU A 814 -54.91 5.47 -45.19
CA LEU A 814 -55.53 6.31 -44.16
C LEU A 814 -56.85 6.93 -44.64
N LEU A 815 -57.75 7.19 -43.68
CA LEU A 815 -59.05 7.83 -43.91
C LEU A 815 -59.00 9.37 -43.77
N TYR A 816 -57.84 9.95 -43.44
CA TYR A 816 -57.66 11.38 -43.16
C TYR A 816 -56.59 12.01 -44.05
N ASN A 817 -56.83 13.21 -44.58
CA ASN A 817 -55.88 13.88 -45.48
C ASN A 817 -54.77 14.60 -44.73
N LEU A 818 -53.53 14.51 -45.25
CA LEU A 818 -52.38 15.29 -44.80
C LEU A 818 -52.44 16.72 -45.39
N LEU A 819 -52.32 17.72 -44.52
CA LEU A 819 -52.41 19.15 -44.83
C LEU A 819 -51.05 19.86 -44.96
N GLY A 820 -50.02 19.39 -44.26
CA GLY A 820 -48.67 19.98 -44.30
C GLY A 820 -47.81 19.55 -43.10
N TYR A 821 -46.75 20.30 -42.81
CA TYR A 821 -45.80 20.02 -41.72
C TYR A 821 -45.55 21.24 -40.84
N ASN A 822 -45.23 20.99 -39.56
CA ASN A 822 -44.76 21.98 -38.60
C ASN A 822 -43.36 21.61 -38.12
N VAL A 823 -42.49 22.60 -37.96
CA VAL A 823 -41.12 22.45 -37.44
C VAL A 823 -40.99 23.20 -36.13
N TYR A 824 -40.39 22.55 -35.14
CA TYR A 824 -40.21 23.03 -33.79
C TYR A 824 -38.73 23.08 -33.44
N ARG A 825 -38.37 24.00 -32.54
CA ARG A 825 -37.09 24.00 -31.83
C ARG A 825 -37.37 24.08 -30.34
N ASN A 826 -36.90 23.10 -29.57
CA ASN A 826 -37.17 22.95 -28.14
C ASN A 826 -38.67 23.17 -27.84
N ASP A 827 -39.52 22.39 -28.52
CA ASP A 827 -40.99 22.46 -28.50
C ASP A 827 -41.66 23.77 -28.98
N THR A 828 -40.89 24.79 -29.33
CA THR A 828 -41.42 26.05 -29.83
C THR A 828 -41.63 25.97 -31.34
N LEU A 829 -42.86 26.18 -31.79
CA LEU A 829 -43.21 26.20 -33.21
C LEU A 829 -42.48 27.34 -33.93
N LEU A 830 -41.72 27.01 -34.98
CA LEU A 830 -40.91 27.98 -35.72
C LEU A 830 -41.63 28.55 -36.95
N ASN A 831 -42.36 27.72 -37.69
CA ASN A 831 -43.07 28.17 -38.88
C ASN A 831 -44.43 28.81 -38.52
N THR A 832 -44.75 29.93 -39.16
CA THR A 832 -46.00 30.70 -38.92
C THR A 832 -47.19 30.23 -39.76
N SER A 833 -46.95 29.32 -40.72
CA SER A 833 -47.96 28.66 -41.56
C SER A 833 -47.47 27.27 -41.95
N LEU A 834 -48.40 26.33 -42.20
CA LEU A 834 -48.06 24.94 -42.54
C LEU A 834 -47.12 24.85 -43.75
N LEU A 835 -46.05 24.08 -43.59
CA LEU A 835 -45.07 23.82 -44.64
C LEU A 835 -45.60 22.73 -45.57
N ILE A 836 -45.55 22.97 -46.89
CA ILE A 836 -46.00 21.99 -47.90
C ILE A 836 -44.79 21.23 -48.50
N GLY A 837 -43.57 21.78 -48.33
CA GLY A 837 -42.31 21.13 -48.70
C GLY A 837 -41.69 20.35 -47.53
N THR A 838 -40.55 19.71 -47.79
CA THR A 838 -39.87 18.83 -46.83
C THR A 838 -38.52 19.37 -46.35
N PHE A 839 -38.42 20.70 -46.22
CA PHE A 839 -37.24 21.37 -45.67
C PHE A 839 -37.60 22.70 -45.00
N TYR A 840 -36.74 23.18 -44.09
CA TYR A 840 -36.88 24.45 -43.39
C TYR A 840 -35.51 25.04 -43.02
N TYR A 841 -35.40 26.38 -42.94
CA TYR A 841 -34.19 27.07 -42.46
C TYR A 841 -34.54 27.89 -41.21
N ASP A 842 -33.79 27.70 -40.13
CA ASP A 842 -33.87 28.52 -38.93
C ASP A 842 -32.70 29.51 -38.89
N PHE A 843 -33.00 30.78 -39.17
CA PHE A 843 -32.04 31.89 -39.13
C PHE A 843 -31.96 32.58 -37.76
N THR A 844 -32.60 32.00 -36.75
CA THR A 844 -32.64 32.54 -35.38
C THR A 844 -31.91 31.65 -34.41
N TYR A 845 -31.03 30.79 -34.92
CA TYR A 845 -30.17 29.93 -34.12
C TYR A 845 -29.17 30.77 -33.33
N TYR A 846 -28.89 30.32 -32.11
CA TYR A 846 -27.82 30.82 -31.26
C TYR A 846 -27.09 29.63 -30.68
N GLU A 847 -25.82 29.82 -30.37
CA GLU A 847 -24.92 28.75 -29.94
C GLU A 847 -25.42 28.08 -28.65
N GLY A 848 -25.66 26.76 -28.69
CA GLY A 848 -26.21 25.99 -27.58
C GLY A 848 -26.89 24.69 -28.03
N TYR A 849 -27.29 23.86 -27.08
CA TYR A 849 -28.05 22.63 -27.36
C TYR A 849 -29.47 22.94 -27.82
N HIS A 850 -29.82 22.43 -28.99
CA HIS A 850 -31.16 22.60 -29.56
C HIS A 850 -31.68 21.30 -30.19
N GLU A 851 -32.85 20.87 -29.74
CA GLU A 851 -33.62 19.78 -30.36
C GLU A 851 -34.56 20.37 -31.40
N TYR A 852 -34.41 19.94 -32.65
CA TYR A 852 -35.33 20.30 -33.73
C TYR A 852 -36.27 19.14 -33.99
N CYS A 853 -37.55 19.42 -34.25
CA CYS A 853 -38.54 18.38 -34.54
C CYS A 853 -39.47 18.76 -35.69
N VAL A 854 -40.02 17.77 -36.38
CA VAL A 854 -41.06 17.95 -37.40
C VAL A 854 -42.28 17.07 -37.14
N THR A 855 -43.48 17.60 -37.38
CA THR A 855 -44.76 16.85 -37.36
C THR A 855 -45.46 16.91 -38.72
N SER A 856 -46.27 15.89 -39.00
CA SER A 856 -47.27 15.87 -40.07
C SER A 856 -48.61 16.38 -39.53
N VAL A 857 -49.26 17.31 -40.23
CA VAL A 857 -50.53 17.89 -39.81
C VAL A 857 -51.66 17.36 -40.68
N TYR A 858 -52.62 16.63 -40.09
CA TYR A 858 -53.80 16.08 -40.77
C TYR A 858 -55.05 16.92 -40.47
N GLU A 859 -56.14 16.71 -41.21
CA GLU A 859 -57.42 17.41 -41.03
C GLU A 859 -58.05 17.28 -39.63
N VAL A 860 -57.63 16.28 -38.86
CA VAL A 860 -58.18 15.95 -37.54
C VAL A 860 -57.26 16.32 -36.38
N SER A 861 -55.94 16.16 -36.54
CA SER A 861 -54.90 16.55 -35.57
C SER A 861 -53.50 16.42 -36.19
N GLU A 862 -52.47 16.82 -35.45
CA GLU A 862 -51.07 16.56 -35.82
C GLU A 862 -50.63 15.14 -35.43
N SER A 863 -49.63 14.62 -36.13
CA SER A 863 -48.92 13.39 -35.79
C SER A 863 -47.96 13.59 -34.62
N LEU A 864 -47.34 12.50 -34.17
CA LEU A 864 -46.17 12.56 -33.31
C LEU A 864 -44.99 13.32 -33.98
N LYS A 865 -44.11 13.89 -33.15
CA LYS A 865 -42.87 14.58 -33.56
C LYS A 865 -41.78 13.58 -33.95
N VAL A 866 -40.97 13.95 -34.94
CA VAL A 866 -39.71 13.27 -35.27
C VAL A 866 -38.60 14.30 -35.13
N CYS A 867 -37.62 14.01 -34.29
CA CYS A 867 -36.64 15.00 -33.82
C CYS A 867 -35.21 14.61 -34.19
N ASP A 868 -34.33 15.61 -34.23
CA ASP A 868 -32.89 15.51 -34.39
C ASP A 868 -32.19 16.60 -33.54
N GLU A 869 -31.01 16.28 -33.01
CA GLU A 869 -30.31 17.05 -31.98
C GLU A 869 -29.05 17.72 -32.54
N VAL A 870 -28.84 19.00 -32.18
CA VAL A 870 -27.74 19.82 -32.69
C VAL A 870 -26.87 20.34 -31.53
N PHE A 871 -25.55 20.06 -31.57
CA PHE A 871 -24.57 20.37 -30.50
C PHE A 871 -23.33 21.14 -31.02
N PRO A 872 -22.67 21.99 -30.21
CA PRO A 872 -21.28 22.43 -30.44
C PRO A 872 -20.28 21.30 -30.15
N GLU A 873 -19.12 21.29 -30.82
CA GLU A 873 -18.07 20.29 -30.63
C GLU A 873 -17.43 20.38 -29.23
N THR A 874 -17.40 19.25 -28.50
CA THR A 874 -16.94 19.16 -27.11
C THR A 874 -15.92 18.04 -26.89
N GLY A 875 -15.13 18.17 -25.83
CA GLY A 875 -14.28 17.13 -25.25
C GLY A 875 -14.52 16.98 -23.75
N ASN A 876 -13.82 16.04 -23.11
CA ASN A 876 -13.95 15.73 -21.69
C ASN A 876 -12.61 15.89 -20.95
N LEU A 877 -12.69 16.12 -19.64
CA LEU A 877 -11.56 16.09 -18.73
C LEU A 877 -11.84 15.13 -17.59
N ASP A 878 -10.95 14.18 -17.34
CA ASP A 878 -10.99 13.31 -16.18
C ASP A 878 -9.67 13.33 -15.43
N GLY A 879 -9.70 12.84 -14.19
CA GLY A 879 -8.48 12.82 -13.41
C GLY A 879 -8.67 12.48 -11.95
N TYR A 880 -7.55 12.52 -11.24
CA TYR A 880 -7.50 12.27 -9.81
C TYR A 880 -6.85 13.43 -9.08
N VAL A 881 -7.48 13.89 -7.99
CA VAL A 881 -6.86 14.78 -7.01
C VAL A 881 -6.39 13.94 -5.83
N HIS A 882 -5.10 14.04 -5.53
CA HIS A 882 -4.52 13.31 -4.41
C HIS A 882 -3.67 14.24 -3.56
N ASN A 883 -3.49 13.86 -2.30
CA ASN A 883 -2.54 14.52 -1.43
C ASN A 883 -1.14 14.36 -2.03
N ILE A 884 -0.40 15.47 -2.17
CA ILE A 884 0.93 15.48 -2.78
C ILE A 884 1.95 14.65 -1.98
N TYR A 885 1.68 14.43 -0.69
CA TYR A 885 2.55 13.68 0.21
C TYR A 885 2.02 12.25 0.37
N THR A 886 0.78 12.05 0.82
CA THR A 886 0.29 10.70 1.15
C THR A 886 -0.19 9.89 -0.06
N TYR A 887 -0.38 10.51 -1.23
CA TYR A 887 -1.08 9.94 -2.40
C TYR A 887 -2.50 9.43 -2.12
N ILE A 888 -3.01 9.68 -0.91
CA ILE A 888 -4.39 9.38 -0.55
C ILE A 888 -5.28 10.28 -1.40
N PRO A 889 -6.36 9.75 -1.98
CA PRO A 889 -7.28 10.56 -2.74
C PRO A 889 -7.93 11.64 -1.88
N VAL A 890 -8.06 12.84 -2.43
CA VAL A 890 -8.70 13.97 -1.73
C VAL A 890 -10.17 13.96 -2.10
N ASP A 891 -11.02 13.53 -1.17
CA ASP A 891 -12.48 13.62 -1.29
C ASP A 891 -12.95 15.07 -1.17
N GLY A 892 -13.90 15.48 -2.01
CA GLY A 892 -14.49 16.82 -1.94
C GLY A 892 -13.63 17.96 -2.49
N ALA A 893 -12.58 17.69 -3.26
CA ALA A 893 -11.79 18.72 -3.95
C ALA A 893 -12.56 19.27 -5.15
N ILE A 894 -12.70 20.60 -5.24
CA ILE A 894 -13.37 21.28 -6.35
C ILE A 894 -12.34 21.56 -7.44
N VAL A 895 -12.54 20.99 -8.63
CA VAL A 895 -11.75 21.22 -9.84
C VAL A 895 -12.57 22.10 -10.78
N SER A 896 -11.99 23.19 -11.29
CA SER A 896 -12.69 24.12 -12.18
C SER A 896 -11.85 24.63 -13.35
N LEU A 897 -12.52 24.83 -14.49
CA LEU A 897 -12.00 25.41 -15.73
C LEU A 897 -12.97 26.52 -16.19
N GLY A 898 -12.77 27.73 -15.69
CA GLY A 898 -13.68 28.85 -15.97
C GLY A 898 -15.10 28.60 -15.43
N VAL A 899 -16.06 28.27 -16.30
CA VAL A 899 -17.47 27.98 -15.92
C VAL A 899 -17.74 26.49 -15.68
N TYR A 900 -16.82 25.61 -16.06
CA TYR A 900 -16.94 24.16 -15.87
C TYR A 900 -16.32 23.76 -14.53
N SER A 901 -16.96 22.86 -13.79
CA SER A 901 -16.42 22.36 -12.53
C SER A 901 -16.97 21.00 -12.16
N ASP A 902 -16.19 20.22 -11.44
CA ASP A 902 -16.63 19.00 -10.76
C ASP A 902 -15.97 18.88 -9.38
N THR A 903 -16.51 18.03 -8.52
CA THR A 903 -15.96 17.75 -7.20
C THR A 903 -15.54 16.29 -7.12
N THR A 904 -14.36 16.03 -6.59
CA THR A 904 -13.86 14.66 -6.46
C THR A 904 -14.68 13.80 -5.52
N ASP A 905 -14.77 12.51 -5.86
CA ASP A 905 -15.34 11.48 -4.98
C ASP A 905 -14.32 10.96 -3.94
N ALA A 906 -14.73 9.96 -3.15
CA ALA A 906 -13.89 9.34 -2.13
C ALA A 906 -12.63 8.65 -2.68
N SER A 907 -12.59 8.34 -3.99
CA SER A 907 -11.41 7.84 -4.70
C SER A 907 -10.57 8.96 -5.31
N GLY A 908 -10.91 10.22 -5.01
CA GLY A 908 -10.27 11.44 -5.51
C GLY A 908 -10.53 11.67 -6.99
N TYR A 909 -11.44 10.92 -7.60
CA TYR A 909 -11.72 10.98 -9.02
C TYR A 909 -12.71 12.12 -9.33
N PHE A 910 -12.46 12.85 -10.41
CA PHE A 910 -13.39 13.84 -10.96
C PHE A 910 -13.56 13.64 -12.46
N TYR A 911 -14.70 14.08 -12.99
CA TYR A 911 -15.04 14.00 -14.40
C TYR A 911 -15.87 15.21 -14.85
N ILE A 912 -15.32 16.01 -15.77
CA ILE A 912 -15.99 17.16 -16.37
C ILE A 912 -16.23 16.85 -17.85
N SER A 913 -17.48 16.69 -18.25
CA SER A 913 -17.87 16.46 -19.66
C SER A 913 -18.27 17.74 -20.38
N ASP A 914 -18.41 17.62 -21.70
CA ASP A 914 -19.03 18.62 -22.57
C ASP A 914 -18.33 19.99 -22.53
N ILE A 915 -17.00 19.96 -22.37
CA ILE A 915 -16.16 21.14 -22.38
C ILE A 915 -15.93 21.52 -23.84
N ILE A 916 -16.24 22.76 -24.20
CA ILE A 916 -16.00 23.29 -25.56
C ILE A 916 -14.50 23.18 -25.87
N GLU A 917 -14.14 22.84 -27.12
CA GLU A 917 -12.74 22.75 -27.54
C GLU A 917 -11.97 24.06 -27.23
N GLY A 918 -10.81 23.95 -26.58
CA GLY A 918 -10.02 25.11 -26.20
C GLY A 918 -8.94 24.86 -25.13
N SER A 919 -8.17 25.90 -24.81
CA SER A 919 -7.12 25.88 -23.78
C SER A 919 -7.60 26.65 -22.55
N TYR A 920 -7.62 25.98 -21.39
CA TYR A 920 -8.23 26.49 -20.16
C TYR A 920 -7.21 26.53 -19.01
N GLU A 921 -7.29 27.55 -18.17
CA GLU A 921 -6.59 27.57 -16.89
C GLU A 921 -7.33 26.68 -15.89
N ILE A 922 -6.61 25.79 -15.21
CA ILE A 922 -7.19 24.86 -14.22
C ILE A 922 -6.98 25.39 -12.80
N GLU A 923 -8.06 25.47 -12.04
CA GLU A 923 -8.06 25.84 -10.62
C GLU A 923 -8.56 24.66 -9.78
N VAL A 924 -7.86 24.32 -8.70
CA VAL A 924 -8.28 23.25 -7.79
C VAL A 924 -8.19 23.72 -6.34
N THR A 925 -9.25 23.50 -5.57
CA THR A 925 -9.34 23.87 -4.15
C THR A 925 -9.91 22.72 -3.33
N ALA A 926 -9.40 22.52 -2.11
CA ALA A 926 -9.96 21.55 -1.16
C ALA A 926 -9.77 22.05 0.27
N GLU A 927 -10.68 21.67 1.17
CA GLU A 927 -10.59 22.06 2.59
C GLU A 927 -9.33 21.48 3.24
N ASN A 928 -8.56 22.30 3.95
CA ASN A 928 -7.25 21.95 4.54
C ASN A 928 -6.11 21.68 3.54
N TYR A 929 -6.24 22.08 2.27
CA TYR A 929 -5.18 22.00 1.26
C TYR A 929 -4.85 23.37 0.65
N TYR A 930 -3.60 23.55 0.18
CA TYR A 930 -3.17 24.65 -0.67
C TYR A 930 -3.93 24.59 -2.00
N PRO A 931 -4.52 25.70 -2.48
CA PRO A 931 -5.07 25.74 -3.82
C PRO A 931 -3.97 25.55 -4.86
N LEU A 932 -4.30 24.91 -5.98
CA LEU A 932 -3.35 24.71 -7.08
C LEU A 932 -2.78 26.07 -7.56
N PRO A 933 -1.45 26.20 -7.76
CA PRO A 933 -0.86 27.47 -8.19
C PRO A 933 -1.41 27.96 -9.54
N SER A 934 -1.75 29.26 -9.65
CA SER A 934 -2.22 29.87 -10.90
C SER A 934 -1.17 29.77 -12.02
N GLY A 935 -1.64 29.65 -13.27
CA GLY A 935 -0.82 29.56 -14.47
C GLY A 935 -0.62 28.15 -15.05
N MET A 936 -1.39 27.15 -14.61
CA MET A 936 -1.44 25.82 -15.24
C MET A 936 -2.56 25.78 -16.28
N TYR A 937 -2.24 25.37 -17.50
CA TYR A 937 -3.20 25.29 -18.62
C TYR A 937 -3.38 23.85 -19.10
N ILE A 938 -4.60 23.50 -19.49
CA ILE A 938 -4.96 22.21 -20.07
C ILE A 938 -5.71 22.42 -21.39
N ASP A 939 -5.35 21.61 -22.40
CA ASP A 939 -5.99 21.66 -23.72
C ASP A 939 -7.08 20.57 -23.80
N ILE A 940 -8.27 20.97 -24.21
CA ILE A 940 -9.41 20.10 -24.50
C ILE A 940 -9.56 20.00 -26.01
N LEU A 941 -9.55 18.76 -26.52
CA LEU A 941 -9.66 18.44 -27.94
C LEU A 941 -10.99 17.74 -28.23
N GLU A 942 -11.58 18.02 -29.39
CA GLU A 942 -12.83 17.43 -29.90
C GLU A 942 -12.87 15.90 -29.73
N GLY A 943 -13.96 15.38 -29.16
CA GLY A 943 -14.25 13.95 -29.06
C GLY A 943 -13.27 13.13 -28.22
N SER A 944 -12.38 13.80 -27.48
CA SER A 944 -11.35 13.16 -26.67
C SER A 944 -11.57 13.39 -25.17
N THR A 945 -11.00 12.51 -24.34
CA THR A 945 -10.91 12.70 -22.90
C THR A 945 -9.46 12.97 -22.54
N THR A 946 -9.18 14.14 -21.98
CA THR A 946 -7.87 14.49 -21.43
C THR A 946 -7.82 14.00 -19.99
N THR A 947 -6.84 13.16 -19.63
CA THR A 947 -6.65 12.67 -18.26
C THR A 947 -5.53 13.41 -17.54
N THR A 948 -5.77 13.87 -16.31
CA THR A 948 -4.78 14.58 -15.49
C THR A 948 -4.70 14.08 -14.05
N TYR A 949 -3.55 14.26 -13.40
CA TYR A 949 -3.31 13.91 -12.00
C TYR A 949 -2.85 15.15 -11.26
N ILE A 950 -3.63 15.57 -10.27
CA ILE A 950 -3.48 16.87 -9.61
C ILE A 950 -3.08 16.67 -8.15
N PRO A 951 -1.81 16.93 -7.80
CA PRO A 951 -1.36 16.87 -6.41
C PRO A 951 -1.73 18.15 -5.65
N LEU A 952 -2.39 18.02 -4.49
CA LEU A 952 -2.64 19.12 -3.55
C LEU A 952 -1.83 18.96 -2.26
N GLY A 953 -1.21 20.05 -1.79
CA GLY A 953 -0.49 20.06 -0.51
C GLY A 953 -1.39 20.36 0.69
N PRO A 954 -1.35 19.64 1.81
CA PRO A 954 -2.06 20.01 3.04
C PRO A 954 -1.55 21.33 3.66
N LEU A 955 -2.47 22.09 4.27
CA LEU A 955 -2.23 23.38 4.93
C LEU A 955 -1.65 23.17 6.34
N TYR A 956 -0.33 23.25 6.51
CA TYR A 956 0.33 23.12 7.83
C TYR A 956 0.74 24.49 8.41
N LEU A 957 0.12 24.86 9.54
CA LEU A 957 0.48 26.05 10.33
C LEU A 957 1.33 25.62 11.54
N ASN A 958 2.63 25.93 11.51
CA ASN A 958 3.59 25.51 12.54
C ASN A 958 3.30 26.16 13.92
N PRO A 959 3.31 25.40 15.02
CA PRO A 959 3.21 25.96 16.37
C PRO A 959 4.52 26.60 16.84
N PRO A 960 4.48 27.47 17.87
CA PRO A 960 5.69 27.98 18.51
C PRO A 960 6.44 26.85 19.22
N ILE A 961 7.77 26.93 19.23
CA ILE A 961 8.66 25.89 19.76
C ILE A 961 9.35 26.35 21.05
N ASN A 962 9.91 25.43 21.83
CA ASN A 962 10.67 25.73 23.05
C ASN A 962 9.88 26.54 24.10
N LEU A 963 8.61 26.18 24.38
CA LEU A 963 7.84 26.84 25.43
C LEU A 963 8.46 26.58 26.81
N GLN A 964 8.78 27.65 27.53
CA GLN A 964 9.39 27.68 28.85
C GLN A 964 8.72 28.73 29.74
N PHE A 965 9.03 28.73 31.04
CA PHE A 965 8.46 29.68 32.01
C PHE A 965 9.44 30.12 33.10
N GLU A 966 9.14 31.26 33.71
CA GLU A 966 9.78 31.83 34.89
C GLU A 966 8.70 32.29 35.89
N VAL A 967 8.86 31.96 37.17
CA VAL A 967 7.94 32.40 38.25
C VAL A 967 8.39 33.77 38.77
N LEU A 968 7.46 34.73 38.89
CA LEU A 968 7.76 36.09 39.33
C LEU A 968 7.83 36.22 40.86
N ASN A 969 8.69 37.13 41.34
CA ASN A 969 9.01 37.34 42.76
C ASN A 969 7.77 37.58 43.64
N SER A 970 7.47 36.62 44.52
CA SER A 970 6.33 36.49 45.47
C SER A 970 5.34 35.37 45.13
N GLY A 971 5.45 34.73 43.96
CA GLY A 971 4.52 33.67 43.53
C GLY A 971 3.17 34.21 43.04
N GLU A 972 3.10 35.49 42.72
CA GLU A 972 1.87 36.19 42.27
C GLU A 972 1.74 36.26 40.73
N GLY A 973 2.60 35.56 39.96
CA GLY A 973 2.50 35.52 38.50
C GLY A 973 3.55 34.64 37.79
N VAL A 974 3.32 34.34 36.52
CA VAL A 974 4.20 33.54 35.65
C VAL A 974 4.52 34.32 34.38
N LYS A 975 5.79 34.30 33.99
CA LYS A 975 6.24 34.75 32.66
C LYS A 975 6.52 33.53 31.78
N LEU A 976 5.76 33.39 30.71
CA LEU A 976 5.95 32.38 29.67
C LEU A 976 6.83 32.94 28.56
N PHE A 977 7.68 32.13 27.95
CA PHE A 977 8.46 32.53 26.77
C PHE A 977 8.71 31.33 25.86
N TRP A 978 8.77 31.57 24.56
CA TRP A 978 8.92 30.56 23.52
C TRP A 978 9.81 31.07 22.39
N SER A 979 10.20 30.20 21.48
CA SER A 979 10.82 30.59 20.21
C SER A 979 9.74 30.66 19.12
N PRO A 980 9.88 31.55 18.13
CA PRO A 980 9.00 31.56 16.96
C PRO A 980 8.95 30.18 16.29
N PRO A 981 7.83 29.83 15.62
CA PRO A 981 7.73 28.61 14.84
C PRO A 981 8.83 28.53 13.77
N LEU A 982 9.18 27.31 13.36
CA LEU A 982 10.07 27.08 12.22
C LEU A 982 9.55 27.80 10.96
N PRO A 983 10.43 28.25 10.04
CA PRO A 983 10.07 29.08 8.90
C PRO A 983 8.84 28.55 8.14
N ASN A 984 7.86 29.42 7.94
CA ASN A 984 6.59 29.13 7.27
C ASN A 984 6.35 30.23 6.19
N PRO A 985 5.80 29.90 5.00
CA PRO A 985 5.42 30.91 3.99
C PRO A 985 4.41 31.98 4.46
N TRP A 986 3.71 31.75 5.57
CA TRP A 986 2.69 32.66 6.10
C TRP A 986 3.24 33.72 7.05
N ILE A 987 2.60 34.91 7.08
CA ILE A 987 2.98 36.00 7.98
C ILE A 987 2.39 35.71 9.36
N ILE A 988 3.24 35.75 10.39
CA ILE A 988 2.83 35.62 11.78
C ILE A 988 2.21 36.94 12.23
N ASP A 989 0.92 36.92 12.57
CA ASP A 989 0.20 38.06 13.11
C ASP A 989 0.34 38.14 14.65
N GLY A 990 0.60 37.02 15.31
CA GLY A 990 0.95 36.96 16.73
C GLY A 990 0.71 35.58 17.35
N TYR A 991 0.44 35.53 18.65
CA TYR A 991 0.27 34.28 19.41
C TYR A 991 -0.95 34.35 20.33
N ASN A 992 -1.60 33.20 20.56
CA ASN A 992 -2.59 33.03 21.62
C ASN A 992 -2.04 32.17 22.75
N VAL A 993 -2.43 32.53 23.97
CA VAL A 993 -1.96 31.92 25.22
C VAL A 993 -3.16 31.30 25.89
N PHE A 994 -3.04 30.01 26.22
CA PHE A 994 -4.10 29.26 26.86
C PHE A 994 -3.66 28.75 28.23
N ARG A 995 -4.58 28.71 29.18
CA ARG A 995 -4.36 28.34 30.58
C ARG A 995 -5.40 27.34 31.08
N ARG A 996 -4.96 26.40 31.92
CA ARG A 996 -5.84 25.50 32.68
C ARG A 996 -5.40 25.42 34.17
N PRO A 997 -6.14 26.05 35.09
CA PRO A 997 -5.86 25.95 36.53
C PRO A 997 -6.20 24.56 37.11
N GLU A 998 -5.36 24.03 38.01
CA GLU A 998 -5.54 22.74 38.71
C GLU A 998 -5.74 21.51 37.80
N GLY A 999 -5.54 21.64 36.48
CA GLY A 999 -5.78 20.56 35.52
C GLY A 999 -7.26 20.14 35.38
N ILE A 1000 -8.21 20.91 35.92
CA ILE A 1000 -9.65 20.60 35.90
C ILE A 1000 -10.35 21.51 34.87
N GLY A 1001 -11.09 20.92 33.93
CA GLY A 1001 -11.82 21.65 32.88
C GLY A 1001 -11.06 21.78 31.55
N GLY A 1002 -11.60 22.57 30.63
CA GLY A 1002 -10.96 22.90 29.35
C GLY A 1002 -9.91 24.00 29.50
N PHE A 1003 -9.04 24.16 28.49
CA PHE A 1003 -8.13 25.30 28.43
C PHE A 1003 -8.87 26.57 28.01
N GLU A 1004 -8.61 27.67 28.72
CA GLU A 1004 -9.18 28.98 28.43
C GLU A 1004 -8.12 29.89 27.81
N LYS A 1005 -8.46 30.63 26.75
CA LYS A 1005 -7.59 31.66 26.18
C LYS A 1005 -7.54 32.86 27.12
N ILE A 1006 -6.33 33.32 27.47
CA ILE A 1006 -6.13 34.35 28.50
C ILE A 1006 -5.66 35.71 27.96
N ASN A 1007 -5.24 35.79 26.70
CA ASN A 1007 -4.94 37.06 26.05
C ASN A 1007 -6.14 37.56 25.21
N GLU A 1008 -6.53 38.83 25.37
CA GLU A 1008 -7.62 39.44 24.58
C GLU A 1008 -7.18 39.77 23.14
N GLU A 1009 -5.98 40.35 22.99
CA GLU A 1009 -5.34 40.63 21.70
C GLU A 1009 -4.17 39.66 21.44
N LEU A 1010 -3.81 39.45 20.17
CA LEU A 1010 -2.68 38.61 19.78
C LEU A 1010 -1.39 39.14 20.41
N VAL A 1011 -0.65 38.25 21.07
CA VAL A 1011 0.67 38.57 21.63
C VAL A 1011 1.66 38.65 20.46
N THR A 1012 2.34 39.76 20.27
CA THR A 1012 3.30 39.93 19.16
C THR A 1012 4.74 39.63 19.58
N ASP A 1013 5.01 39.63 20.87
CA ASP A 1013 6.28 39.21 21.46
C ASP A 1013 6.35 37.68 21.63
N THR A 1014 7.56 37.15 21.79
CA THR A 1014 7.83 35.73 22.08
C THR A 1014 7.78 35.40 23.58
N PHE A 1015 7.05 36.21 24.35
CA PHE A 1015 6.80 36.00 25.77
C PHE A 1015 5.46 36.60 26.18
N TYR A 1016 4.90 36.09 27.28
CA TYR A 1016 3.65 36.60 27.87
C TYR A 1016 3.73 36.56 29.40
N VAL A 1017 3.17 37.57 30.07
CA VAL A 1017 3.14 37.65 31.54
C VAL A 1017 1.70 37.51 32.03
N ASP A 1018 1.42 36.43 32.75
CA ASP A 1018 0.16 36.24 33.46
C ASP A 1018 0.31 36.77 34.90
N ALA A 1019 -0.24 37.96 35.17
CA ALA A 1019 -0.07 38.71 36.43
C ALA A 1019 -1.31 38.65 37.36
N GLU A 1020 -2.41 38.01 36.96
CA GLU A 1020 -3.69 38.07 37.68
C GLU A 1020 -4.04 36.80 38.49
N SER A 1021 -3.12 35.84 38.62
CA SER A 1021 -3.45 34.56 39.28
C SER A 1021 -2.94 34.48 40.72
N PRO A 1022 -3.80 34.28 41.74
CA PRO A 1022 -3.38 33.56 42.94
C PRO A 1022 -3.18 32.11 42.49
N ILE A 1023 -1.94 31.76 42.15
CA ILE A 1023 -1.64 30.52 41.44
C ILE A 1023 -2.05 29.34 42.31
N ALA A 1024 -2.98 28.54 41.78
CA ALA A 1024 -3.33 27.25 42.34
C ALA A 1024 -2.07 26.37 42.45
N SER A 1025 -2.11 25.27 43.21
CA SER A 1025 -0.90 24.47 43.47
C SER A 1025 -0.16 24.00 42.20
N HIS A 1026 -0.87 23.85 41.07
CA HIS A 1026 -0.30 23.67 39.74
C HIS A 1026 -1.24 24.21 38.63
N THR A 1027 -0.68 24.79 37.56
CA THR A 1027 -1.42 25.38 36.42
C THR A 1027 -0.72 25.03 35.10
N GLU A 1028 -1.48 24.68 34.06
CA GLU A 1028 -0.94 24.33 32.74
C GLU A 1028 -1.13 25.44 31.71
N PHE A 1029 -0.18 25.53 30.77
CA PHE A 1029 -0.21 26.50 29.67
C PHE A 1029 0.21 25.87 28.34
N TYR A 1030 -0.36 26.36 27.24
CA TYR A 1030 0.17 26.16 25.88
C TYR A 1030 -0.02 27.43 25.05
N ILE A 1031 0.72 27.53 23.95
CA ILE A 1031 0.69 28.66 23.02
C ILE A 1031 0.37 28.17 21.61
N THR A 1032 -0.40 28.94 20.85
CA THR A 1032 -0.58 28.76 19.40
C THR A 1032 -0.01 29.98 18.67
N THR A 1033 0.44 29.81 17.44
CA THR A 1033 0.78 30.90 16.52
C THR A 1033 -0.44 31.23 15.68
N TYR A 1034 -0.76 32.52 15.60
CA TYR A 1034 -1.80 33.03 14.72
C TYR A 1034 -1.15 33.63 13.48
N TYR A 1035 -1.42 33.04 12.33
CA TYR A 1035 -0.98 33.49 11.01
C TYR A 1035 -2.12 34.23 10.30
N ASN A 1036 -1.78 34.99 9.27
CA ASN A 1036 -2.76 35.57 8.36
C ASN A 1036 -3.67 34.50 7.67
N ALA A 1037 -3.27 33.22 7.70
CA ALA A 1037 -3.99 32.07 7.16
C ALA A 1037 -4.78 31.25 8.22
N GLY A 1038 -4.68 31.58 9.52
CA GLY A 1038 -5.38 30.87 10.59
C GLY A 1038 -4.52 30.59 11.82
N GLU A 1039 -5.06 29.85 12.79
CA GLU A 1039 -4.39 29.51 14.04
C GLU A 1039 -3.70 28.14 13.93
N SER A 1040 -2.45 28.05 14.39
CA SER A 1040 -1.68 26.81 14.43
C SER A 1040 -2.25 25.82 15.44
N GLN A 1041 -1.75 24.59 15.40
CA GLN A 1041 -1.88 23.67 16.53
C GLN A 1041 -1.19 24.22 17.79
N ALA A 1042 -1.45 23.61 18.96
CA ALA A 1042 -0.84 23.99 20.22
C ALA A 1042 0.66 23.61 20.27
N SER A 1043 1.47 24.44 20.93
CA SER A 1043 2.79 24.06 21.41
C SER A 1043 2.71 22.90 22.40
N ASN A 1044 3.86 22.40 22.86
CA ASN A 1044 3.89 21.55 24.05
C ASN A 1044 3.19 22.23 25.24
N ILE A 1045 2.49 21.46 26.06
CA ILE A 1045 1.87 21.94 27.31
C ILE A 1045 2.96 22.00 28.38
N ILE A 1046 3.06 23.11 29.09
CA ILE A 1046 3.93 23.24 30.27
C ILE A 1046 3.11 23.31 31.55
N LEU A 1047 3.59 22.64 32.59
CA LEU A 1047 3.00 22.65 33.93
C LEU A 1047 3.83 23.55 34.85
N VAL A 1048 3.21 24.57 35.43
CA VAL A 1048 3.83 25.52 36.36
C VAL A 1048 3.38 25.22 37.77
N ILE A 1049 4.33 25.10 38.69
CA ILE A 1049 4.12 24.66 40.08
C ILE A 1049 4.84 25.63 41.02
N ILE A 1050 4.12 26.20 41.99
CA ILE A 1050 4.73 27.11 42.98
C ILE A 1050 5.11 26.35 44.25
N PRO A 1051 6.41 26.31 44.61
CA PRO A 1051 6.85 25.65 45.84
C PRO A 1051 6.44 26.48 47.06
N GLY A 1052 5.50 26.00 47.87
CA GLY A 1052 5.08 26.68 49.11
C GLY A 1052 3.70 26.28 49.63
N ILE A 1053 2.85 25.69 48.79
CA ILE A 1053 1.62 25.00 49.19
C ILE A 1053 1.95 23.49 49.17
N ASN A 1054 1.95 22.86 50.35
CA ASN A 1054 2.54 21.54 50.61
C ASN A 1054 2.06 20.40 49.68
N LYS A 1055 2.87 20.07 48.67
CA LYS A 1055 3.45 18.75 48.35
C LYS A 1055 4.04 18.88 46.94
N LEU A 1056 5.36 18.69 46.83
CA LEU A 1056 6.02 18.50 45.54
C LEU A 1056 5.32 17.34 44.78
N PRO A 1057 5.14 17.41 43.45
CA PRO A 1057 4.78 16.23 42.69
C PRO A 1057 5.97 15.28 42.74
N GLU A 1058 5.70 14.19 43.42
CA GLU A 1058 6.47 12.99 43.60
C GLU A 1058 6.48 12.15 42.29
N PRO A 1059 7.31 11.09 42.18
CA PRO A 1059 8.32 10.95 41.13
C PRO A 1059 8.03 9.78 40.17
N VAL A 1060 8.64 9.76 38.98
CA VAL A 1060 8.29 8.80 37.92
C VAL A 1060 8.70 7.37 38.30
N ILE A 1061 7.71 6.51 38.56
CA ILE A 1061 7.87 5.06 38.67
C ILE A 1061 8.25 4.50 37.28
N LYS A 1062 9.38 3.79 37.19
CA LYS A 1062 9.87 3.17 35.94
C LYS A 1062 9.51 1.69 35.91
N VAL A 1063 9.13 1.18 34.74
CA VAL A 1063 8.76 -0.22 34.50
C VAL A 1063 9.53 -0.72 33.28
N PHE A 1064 10.32 -1.79 33.43
CA PHE A 1064 11.15 -2.36 32.36
C PHE A 1064 11.49 -3.83 32.65
N PRO A 1065 11.93 -4.63 31.65
CA PRO A 1065 11.81 -4.34 30.22
C PRO A 1065 10.33 -4.32 29.81
N ASN A 1066 10.02 -3.66 28.70
CA ASN A 1066 8.70 -3.66 28.08
C ASN A 1066 8.90 -3.61 26.56
N PRO A 1067 8.83 -4.75 25.85
CA PRO A 1067 8.24 -6.02 26.27
C PRO A 1067 9.01 -6.75 27.38
N ALA A 1068 8.29 -7.40 28.29
CA ALA A 1068 8.82 -8.22 29.37
C ALA A 1068 8.71 -9.70 29.01
N GLN A 1069 9.78 -10.48 29.20
CA GLN A 1069 9.76 -11.92 28.98
C GLN A 1069 9.37 -12.66 30.29
N GLU A 1070 10.32 -12.88 31.20
CA GLU A 1070 10.07 -13.63 32.44
C GLU A 1070 9.85 -12.74 33.68
N LYS A 1071 10.42 -11.53 33.67
CA LYS A 1071 10.46 -10.65 34.84
C LYS A 1071 10.17 -9.20 34.46
N LEU A 1072 9.49 -8.51 35.37
CA LEU A 1072 9.20 -7.09 35.27
C LEU A 1072 9.81 -6.35 36.46
N TYR A 1073 10.66 -5.38 36.17
CA TYR A 1073 11.33 -4.53 37.15
C TYR A 1073 10.56 -3.22 37.29
N ILE A 1074 10.13 -2.92 38.52
CA ILE A 1074 9.42 -1.70 38.86
C ILE A 1074 10.29 -0.92 39.84
N ILE A 1075 10.88 0.17 39.38
CA ILE A 1075 11.71 1.04 40.21
C ILE A 1075 10.85 2.17 40.76
N PHE A 1076 10.79 2.22 42.08
CA PHE A 1076 10.20 3.32 42.81
C PHE A 1076 11.27 4.37 43.11
N PRO A 1077 10.89 5.65 43.11
CA PRO A 1077 11.76 6.68 43.64
C PRO A 1077 11.85 6.61 45.17
N GLU A 1078 12.95 7.14 45.73
CA GLU A 1078 13.33 6.98 47.15
C GLU A 1078 12.24 7.35 48.16
N SER A 1079 11.36 8.27 47.78
CA SER A 1079 10.29 8.81 48.59
C SER A 1079 9.05 7.90 48.72
N ILE A 1080 8.83 6.96 47.80
CA ILE A 1080 7.71 5.98 47.83
C ILE A 1080 8.16 4.63 48.43
N SER A 1081 9.48 4.41 48.51
CA SER A 1081 10.14 3.15 48.87
C SER A 1081 9.76 2.50 50.22
N GLN A 1082 9.20 3.27 51.15
CA GLN A 1082 8.98 2.80 52.52
C GLN A 1082 7.59 2.17 52.75
N ASN A 1083 6.64 2.34 51.81
CA ASN A 1083 5.25 1.92 51.94
C ASN A 1083 4.95 0.59 51.19
N GLN A 1084 3.97 -0.19 51.68
CA GLN A 1084 3.44 -1.34 50.93
C GLN A 1084 2.61 -0.84 49.75
N CYS A 1085 2.79 -1.49 48.58
CA CYS A 1085 2.07 -1.20 47.35
C CYS A 1085 1.34 -2.44 46.83
N MET A 1086 0.21 -2.21 46.17
CA MET A 1086 -0.62 -3.21 45.53
C MET A 1086 -0.45 -3.09 44.01
N LEU A 1087 -0.04 -4.16 43.37
CA LEU A 1087 0.13 -4.27 41.94
C LEU A 1087 -0.99 -5.16 41.39
N ASN A 1088 -1.79 -4.64 40.46
CA ASN A 1088 -2.82 -5.38 39.75
C ASN A 1088 -2.50 -5.40 38.26
N LEU A 1089 -2.41 -6.58 37.63
CA LEU A 1089 -2.33 -6.69 36.17
C LEU A 1089 -3.71 -7.04 35.64
N TYR A 1090 -4.21 -6.25 34.70
CA TYR A 1090 -5.44 -6.54 33.98
C TYR A 1090 -5.10 -6.97 32.55
N ASN A 1091 -5.70 -8.05 32.06
CA ASN A 1091 -5.56 -8.43 30.65
C ASN A 1091 -6.35 -7.47 29.73
N SER A 1092 -6.24 -7.65 28.42
CA SER A 1092 -6.95 -6.85 27.41
C SER A 1092 -8.48 -6.89 27.52
N LYS A 1093 -9.04 -7.92 28.18
CA LYS A 1093 -10.48 -8.05 28.49
C LYS A 1093 -10.89 -7.30 29.78
N GLY A 1094 -9.94 -6.69 30.48
CA GLY A 1094 -10.17 -5.97 31.75
C GLY A 1094 -10.22 -6.87 32.99
N GLU A 1095 -9.86 -8.15 32.86
CA GLU A 1095 -9.87 -9.12 33.96
C GLU A 1095 -8.55 -9.07 34.73
N ASN A 1096 -8.63 -9.05 36.07
CA ASN A 1096 -7.46 -8.99 36.94
C ASN A 1096 -6.73 -10.34 36.95
N SER A 1097 -5.63 -10.42 36.21
CA SER A 1097 -4.81 -11.62 36.01
C SER A 1097 -3.80 -11.84 37.13
N LEU A 1098 -3.38 -10.79 37.85
CA LEU A 1098 -2.46 -10.91 38.98
C LEU A 1098 -2.65 -9.76 39.96
N THR A 1099 -2.82 -10.07 41.25
CA THR A 1099 -2.79 -9.08 42.35
C THR A 1099 -1.68 -9.44 43.32
N LYS A 1100 -0.74 -8.51 43.56
CA LYS A 1100 0.38 -8.72 44.49
C LYS A 1100 0.56 -7.53 45.40
N ILE A 1101 0.65 -7.78 46.72
CA ILE A 1101 1.02 -6.76 47.70
C ILE A 1101 2.49 -6.94 48.03
N VAL A 1102 3.29 -5.92 47.72
CA VAL A 1102 4.75 -5.98 47.77
C VAL A 1102 5.31 -4.68 48.35
N LYS A 1103 6.51 -4.79 48.92
CA LYS A 1103 7.28 -3.65 49.40
C LYS A 1103 8.57 -3.56 48.57
N PRO A 1104 8.96 -2.38 48.07
CA PRO A 1104 10.25 -2.19 47.42
C PRO A 1104 11.40 -2.69 48.30
N ASP A 1105 12.41 -3.30 47.69
CA ASP A 1105 13.61 -3.73 48.40
C ASP A 1105 14.47 -2.53 48.84
N GLY A 1106 15.63 -2.80 49.46
CA GLY A 1106 16.53 -1.74 49.94
C GLY A 1106 17.10 -0.82 48.84
N ASN A 1107 16.86 -1.13 47.57
CA ASN A 1107 17.24 -0.35 46.39
C ASN A 1107 16.03 0.26 45.66
N ASN A 1108 14.86 0.28 46.31
CA ASN A 1108 13.60 0.77 45.77
C ASN A 1108 13.08 0.00 44.53
N LEU A 1109 13.52 -1.25 44.36
CA LEU A 1109 13.15 -2.10 43.24
C LEU A 1109 12.10 -3.14 43.66
N ILE A 1110 11.16 -3.42 42.77
CA ILE A 1110 10.29 -4.59 42.85
C ILE A 1110 10.50 -5.43 41.60
N ILE A 1111 10.68 -6.74 41.79
CA ILE A 1111 10.75 -7.72 40.71
C ILE A 1111 9.45 -8.52 40.73
N LEU A 1112 8.67 -8.40 39.66
CA LEU A 1112 7.50 -9.21 39.41
C LEU A 1112 7.90 -10.39 38.54
N ASP A 1113 7.51 -11.58 38.98
CA ASP A 1113 7.66 -12.82 38.21
C ASP A 1113 6.42 -13.00 37.35
N LEU A 1114 6.62 -13.15 36.04
CA LEU A 1114 5.56 -13.23 35.04
C LEU A 1114 5.39 -14.63 34.44
N MET A 1115 6.18 -15.64 34.87
CA MET A 1115 6.25 -16.96 34.20
C MET A 1115 4.93 -17.74 34.13
N ASN A 1116 3.90 -17.35 34.89
CA ASN A 1116 2.58 -17.99 34.90
C ASN A 1116 1.49 -17.13 34.24
N LEU A 1117 1.86 -16.05 33.54
CA LEU A 1117 0.95 -15.19 32.81
C LEU A 1117 1.07 -15.46 31.31
N GLU A 1118 -0.05 -15.37 30.61
CA GLU A 1118 -0.10 -15.55 29.16
C GLU A 1118 0.63 -14.40 28.44
N LYS A 1119 1.12 -14.68 27.23
CA LYS A 1119 1.77 -13.66 26.40
C LYS A 1119 0.71 -12.74 25.82
N ALA A 1120 0.63 -11.51 26.33
CA ALA A 1120 -0.38 -10.55 25.93
C ALA A 1120 -0.02 -9.12 26.38
N VAL A 1121 -0.85 -8.16 25.96
CA VAL A 1121 -0.84 -6.81 26.51
C VAL A 1121 -1.62 -6.78 27.83
N TYR A 1122 -0.97 -6.30 28.89
CA TYR A 1122 -1.57 -6.08 30.19
C TYR A 1122 -1.54 -4.61 30.59
N LEU A 1123 -2.50 -4.21 31.41
CA LEU A 1123 -2.50 -2.95 32.14
C LEU A 1123 -2.03 -3.21 33.58
N LEU A 1124 -0.80 -2.80 33.90
CA LEU A 1124 -0.28 -2.82 35.26
C LEU A 1124 -0.77 -1.58 36.00
N ASN A 1125 -1.61 -1.78 37.02
CA ASN A 1125 -2.04 -0.77 37.96
C ASN A 1125 -1.26 -0.88 39.27
N ILE A 1126 -0.54 0.18 39.63
CA ILE A 1126 0.31 0.31 40.81
C ILE A 1126 -0.40 1.26 41.79
N ARG A 1127 -0.83 0.72 42.92
CA ARG A 1127 -1.55 1.46 43.95
C ARG A 1127 -0.77 1.48 45.26
N THR A 1128 -0.48 2.67 45.78
CA THR A 1128 0.03 2.90 47.14
C THR A 1128 -1.02 3.65 47.96
N HIS A 1129 -0.70 4.01 49.20
CA HIS A 1129 -1.59 4.87 50.02
C HIS A 1129 -1.80 6.26 49.39
N ASP A 1130 -0.82 6.75 48.63
CA ASP A 1130 -0.77 8.13 48.12
C ASP A 1130 -0.90 8.23 46.59
N ILE A 1131 -0.76 7.12 45.84
CA ILE A 1131 -0.61 7.13 44.36
C ILE A 1131 -1.35 5.94 43.72
N ASN A 1132 -1.96 6.14 42.55
CA ASN A 1132 -2.61 5.10 41.72
C ASN A 1132 -2.26 5.32 40.24
N ILE A 1133 -1.36 4.52 39.68
CA ILE A 1133 -0.80 4.71 38.33
C ILE A 1133 -1.02 3.45 37.50
N ALA A 1134 -1.44 3.63 36.25
CA ALA A 1134 -1.54 2.54 35.28
C ALA A 1134 -0.43 2.64 34.22
N LYS A 1135 0.14 1.50 33.81
CA LYS A 1135 1.16 1.37 32.77
C LYS A 1135 0.80 0.20 31.85
N LYS A 1136 0.89 0.41 30.53
CA LYS A 1136 0.81 -0.67 29.53
C LYS A 1136 2.10 -1.48 29.62
N ILE A 1137 1.98 -2.79 29.72
CA ILE A 1137 3.10 -3.74 29.64
C ILE A 1137 2.75 -4.82 28.63
N ILE A 1138 3.74 -5.29 27.89
CA ILE A 1138 3.64 -6.38 26.93
C ILE A 1138 4.41 -7.54 27.52
N ILE A 1139 3.78 -8.71 27.64
CA ILE A 1139 4.44 -9.95 28.07
C ILE A 1139 4.68 -10.80 26.83
N GLN A 1140 5.94 -11.17 26.56
CA GLN A 1140 6.41 -11.86 25.34
C GLN A 1140 6.78 -13.32 25.56
#